data_AF-A0A1Y2SDW3-F1
#
_entry.id   AF-A0A1Y2SDW3-F1
#
_cell.length_a   1.000
_cell.length_b   1.000
_cell.length_c   1.000
_cell.angle_alpha   90.00
_cell.angle_beta   90.00
_cell.angle_gamma   90.00
#
_symmetry.space_group_name_H-M   'P 1'
#
loop_
_entity.id
_entity.type
_entity.pdbx_description
1 polymer ?
#
loop_
_entity_poly.entity_id
_entity_poly.type
_entity_poly.pdbx_seq_one_letter_code
_entity_poly.pdbx_strand_id
1 'polypeptide(L)'
;MRNVLFKSMALLMLASMVSVSYASNNTDSESVSEYPFLNLLEYLRVYQSDIKEHGFKYIVSDDSSIDNSSLDIGNNYSGIVNSIAILESSIGKRGHHSVALSQGYIGDNSWDSVALSDGRIGDNNPNSVALSDGIIGNSSSNSFAFIGKIDDKSGDSVAIGHKSNVKAKQGIAIGRKAIAHKIYGIALGQSAISSHTNAVAIGVEAETDRDNSVSFGNSTDITKNKQLTNIADGIKDQDAVTLAQLNRRGFFSNPTYTTSYFVGSPNSEVDESNVVSFGDNQTQLRLVNIADAQNPNDAVNKKQLDAVKSSVINELQKDIGDKARGAVKEIDDALVKLSTIQQVVTKSEQAAAGSAKQADTAKQATEDSATQANTAQQAAVQSAQAAADSAAQANTAQQAAVRSAQAATDSATQANTAQQAAVQSAQAATDSATKADTAQQAAVVSETVVIGSVKEIENHVNTAKNAADRAEKNATETEVNKRINLATQQESKKSVKETKELNEKIITVKKASEERANKLDAKADDIYEYAQGVNTKMGEYHVYSEKRFNALKSEMRQNVRQLDNKINRVEKRANAGIASVAAMTNIPFSNANRFSVGVGLGQYHDGSAIAVGAQTKLTENINIKASTSWNNSDGAVFGAGFAIGW
;
A
#
# COMPACT_ATOMS: atom_id res chain seq x y z
N MET A 1 25.25 102.30 -31.01
CA MET A 1 24.99 100.86 -30.79
C MET A 1 26.22 100.10 -30.28
N ARG A 2 27.28 99.84 -31.07
CA ARG A 2 28.39 98.93 -30.70
C ARG A 2 29.10 99.22 -29.35
N ASN A 3 29.23 100.48 -28.94
CA ASN A 3 29.83 100.86 -27.64
C ASN A 3 28.89 100.73 -26.43
N VAL A 4 27.58 100.52 -26.61
CA VAL A 4 26.63 100.36 -25.50
C VAL A 4 26.66 98.92 -24.99
N LEU A 5 26.56 97.93 -25.89
CA LEU A 5 26.68 96.50 -25.55
C LEU A 5 27.97 96.21 -24.75
N PHE A 6 29.09 96.81 -25.15
CA PHE A 6 30.38 96.59 -24.48
C PHE A 6 30.41 97.10 -23.03
N LYS A 7 29.73 98.22 -22.73
CA LYS A 7 29.61 98.73 -21.35
C LYS A 7 28.60 97.93 -20.52
N SER A 8 27.48 97.49 -21.11
CA SER A 8 26.50 96.63 -20.45
C SER A 8 27.08 95.24 -20.10
N MET A 9 27.87 94.64 -21.01
CA MET A 9 28.60 93.39 -20.72
C MET A 9 29.64 93.58 -19.60
N ALA A 10 30.38 94.69 -19.59
CA ALA A 10 31.36 94.95 -18.54
C ALA A 10 30.71 95.05 -17.14
N LEU A 11 29.52 95.68 -17.04
CA LEU A 11 28.80 95.80 -15.77
C LEU A 11 28.23 94.46 -15.28
N LEU A 12 27.73 93.63 -16.20
CA LEU A 12 27.30 92.25 -15.88
C LEU A 12 28.47 91.35 -15.47
N MET A 13 29.63 91.49 -16.14
CA MET A 13 30.83 90.76 -15.75
C MET A 13 31.33 91.16 -14.37
N LEU A 14 31.38 92.46 -14.03
CA LEU A 14 31.73 92.90 -12.67
C LEU A 14 30.78 92.31 -11.61
N ALA A 15 29.46 92.31 -11.86
CA ALA A 15 28.49 91.70 -10.96
C ALA A 15 28.75 90.19 -10.77
N SER A 16 29.09 89.47 -11.86
CA SER A 16 29.37 88.03 -11.80
C SER A 16 30.66 87.66 -11.05
N MET A 17 31.64 88.56 -10.93
CA MET A 17 32.89 88.30 -10.21
C MET A 17 32.78 88.46 -8.69
N VAL A 18 31.62 88.89 -8.15
CA VAL A 18 31.39 89.13 -6.71
C VAL A 18 30.63 87.97 -6.03
N SER A 19 30.59 86.78 -6.63
CA SER A 19 29.92 85.61 -6.02
C SER A 19 30.61 84.25 -6.18
N VAL A 20 31.84 84.20 -6.71
CA VAL A 20 32.65 82.97 -6.74
C VAL A 20 34.12 83.26 -6.40
N SER A 21 34.42 83.45 -5.10
CA SER A 21 35.68 82.96 -4.52
C SER A 21 35.69 82.96 -2.99
N TYR A 22 36.13 81.84 -2.43
CA TYR A 22 36.84 81.69 -1.16
C TYR A 22 36.25 82.21 0.16
N ALA A 23 35.83 81.26 1.00
CA ALA A 23 36.15 81.30 2.42
C ALA A 23 37.58 80.76 2.64
N SER A 24 38.53 81.63 3.01
CA SER A 24 39.77 81.28 3.72
C SER A 24 40.37 82.52 4.40
N ASN A 25 41.24 82.29 5.38
CA ASN A 25 41.67 83.26 6.39
C ASN A 25 42.68 84.32 5.93
N ASN A 26 42.91 85.26 6.86
CA ASN A 26 44.06 86.17 7.05
C ASN A 26 44.08 87.51 6.29
N THR A 27 43.79 88.56 7.07
CA THR A 27 44.75 89.64 7.42
C THR A 27 45.84 89.96 6.38
N ASP A 28 45.77 91.15 5.76
CA ASP A 28 46.42 92.32 6.35
C ASP A 28 45.94 93.64 5.73
N SER A 29 46.25 94.73 6.43
CA SER A 29 45.86 96.11 6.16
C SER A 29 46.72 96.83 5.13
N GLU A 30 46.14 97.78 4.38
CA GLU A 30 46.62 99.18 4.39
C GLU A 30 45.55 100.17 3.86
N SER A 31 45.87 101.46 3.80
CA SER A 31 44.90 102.59 3.83
C SER A 31 45.05 103.61 2.68
N VAL A 32 44.52 104.84 2.86
CA VAL A 32 44.39 105.96 1.88
C VAL A 32 43.22 105.76 0.88
N SER A 33 42.37 106.73 0.56
CA SER A 33 42.31 108.19 0.86
C SER A 33 40.97 108.68 1.45
N GLU A 34 40.87 109.99 1.68
CA GLU A 34 39.77 110.74 2.30
C GLU A 34 38.65 111.21 1.33
N TYR A 35 37.39 111.15 1.81
CA TYR A 35 36.29 112.17 1.78
C TYR A 35 35.84 112.89 0.46
N PRO A 36 34.60 113.46 0.41
CA PRO A 36 33.63 113.68 1.49
C PRO A 36 32.24 113.03 1.32
N PHE A 37 31.56 112.83 2.45
CA PHE A 37 30.10 112.64 2.51
C PHE A 37 29.39 113.98 2.27
N LEU A 38 28.71 114.15 1.13
CA LEU A 38 27.54 115.04 1.01
C LEU A 38 26.67 114.65 -0.19
N ASN A 39 25.38 115.01 -0.15
CA ASN A 39 24.43 114.95 -1.27
C ASN A 39 24.13 113.61 -1.98
N LEU A 40 24.00 112.52 -1.20
CA LEU A 40 23.25 111.32 -1.63
C LEU A 40 21.82 111.66 -2.13
N LEU A 41 21.17 112.68 -1.54
CA LEU A 41 19.85 113.16 -1.96
C LEU A 41 19.86 113.88 -3.33
N GLU A 42 20.98 114.46 -3.74
CA GLU A 42 21.07 115.20 -5.01
C GLU A 42 21.46 114.28 -6.16
N TYR A 43 22.33 113.30 -5.91
CA TYR A 43 22.61 112.22 -6.87
C TYR A 43 21.33 111.45 -7.23
N LEU A 44 20.46 111.19 -6.25
CA LEU A 44 19.12 110.62 -6.47
C LEU A 44 18.19 111.54 -7.28
N ARG A 45 18.28 112.88 -7.14
CA ARG A 45 17.50 113.82 -7.97
C ARG A 45 17.99 113.87 -9.42
N VAL A 46 19.30 113.92 -9.64
CA VAL A 46 19.88 113.96 -10.99
C VAL A 46 19.57 112.66 -11.75
N TYR A 47 19.68 111.50 -11.09
CA TYR A 47 19.23 110.23 -11.69
C TYR A 47 17.71 110.21 -11.94
N GLN A 48 16.88 110.84 -11.11
CA GLN A 48 15.43 110.95 -11.37
C GLN A 48 15.08 111.90 -12.55
N SER A 49 15.95 112.83 -12.94
CA SER A 49 15.81 113.59 -14.19
C SER A 49 16.35 112.82 -15.40
N ASP A 50 17.54 112.21 -15.31
CA ASP A 50 18.10 111.47 -16.45
C ASP A 50 17.28 110.23 -16.82
N ILE A 51 16.64 109.56 -15.85
CA ILE A 51 15.69 108.46 -16.11
C ILE A 51 14.45 108.95 -16.90
N LYS A 52 14.14 110.25 -16.91
CA LYS A 52 13.01 110.83 -17.68
C LYS A 52 13.39 111.27 -19.09
N GLU A 53 14.63 111.72 -19.35
CA GLU A 53 15.05 112.14 -20.69
C GLU A 53 15.85 111.07 -21.44
N HIS A 54 16.78 110.38 -20.79
CA HIS A 54 17.54 109.26 -21.35
C HIS A 54 16.80 107.94 -21.13
N GLY A 55 15.58 107.89 -21.67
CA GLY A 55 14.61 106.82 -21.42
C GLY A 55 15.18 105.42 -21.65
N PHE A 56 15.09 104.59 -20.62
CA PHE A 56 14.89 103.16 -20.83
C PHE A 56 13.63 103.03 -21.69
N LYS A 57 13.81 102.67 -22.97
CA LYS A 57 12.70 102.48 -23.89
C LYS A 57 11.96 101.20 -23.50
N TYR A 58 11.04 101.33 -22.55
CA TYR A 58 9.81 100.54 -22.56
C TYR A 58 9.26 100.63 -23.97
N ILE A 59 9.19 99.50 -24.66
CA ILE A 59 8.48 99.41 -25.94
C ILE A 59 7.00 99.23 -25.59
N VAL A 60 6.41 100.29 -25.07
CA VAL A 60 4.97 100.49 -25.25
C VAL A 60 4.80 100.62 -26.75
N SER A 61 4.18 99.62 -27.38
CA SER A 61 3.85 99.68 -28.80
C SER A 61 2.83 100.79 -29.03
N ASP A 62 3.00 101.61 -30.08
CA ASP A 62 2.03 102.62 -30.51
C ASP A 62 0.71 102.03 -31.09
N ASP A 63 0.37 100.78 -30.73
CA ASP A 63 -0.92 100.16 -31.01
C ASP A 63 -1.89 100.49 -29.87
N SER A 64 -2.97 101.21 -30.21
CA SER A 64 -3.91 101.83 -29.26
C SER A 64 -4.89 100.83 -28.63
N SER A 65 -4.38 99.70 -28.14
CA SER A 65 -5.18 98.55 -27.66
C SER A 65 -4.58 97.78 -26.47
N ILE A 66 -3.54 98.30 -25.82
CA ILE A 66 -3.00 97.76 -24.55
C ILE A 66 -3.61 98.56 -23.38
N ASP A 67 -4.38 97.88 -22.53
CA ASP A 67 -4.96 98.48 -21.31
C ASP A 67 -4.07 98.23 -20.08
N ASN A 68 -4.24 99.08 -19.07
CA ASN A 68 -3.30 99.34 -17.99
C ASN A 68 -3.10 98.14 -17.05
N SER A 69 -1.96 97.44 -17.18
CA SER A 69 -1.47 96.45 -16.19
C SER A 69 -0.20 95.70 -16.62
N SER A 70 0.04 95.56 -17.93
CA SER A 70 1.10 94.69 -18.47
C SER A 70 2.51 95.26 -18.26
N LEU A 71 3.48 94.41 -17.90
CA LEU A 71 4.91 94.77 -17.83
C LEU A 71 5.63 94.25 -19.08
N ASP A 72 5.98 95.14 -20.01
CA ASP A 72 6.46 94.76 -21.34
C ASP A 72 7.91 95.18 -21.62
N ILE A 73 8.75 94.17 -21.86
CA ILE A 73 10.11 94.28 -22.40
C ILE A 73 10.33 93.13 -23.41
N GLY A 74 9.34 92.90 -24.31
CA GLY A 74 9.35 91.83 -25.32
C GLY A 74 8.63 92.19 -26.63
N ASN A 75 8.17 91.18 -27.37
CA ASN A 75 7.33 91.35 -28.57
C ASN A 75 5.92 90.81 -28.30
N ASN A 76 5.00 91.68 -27.87
CA ASN A 76 3.60 91.32 -27.63
C ASN A 76 2.68 91.81 -28.76
N TYR A 77 1.53 91.15 -28.92
CA TYR A 77 0.49 91.51 -29.90
C TYR A 77 -0.71 92.22 -29.24
N SER A 78 -1.43 93.02 -30.04
CA SER A 78 -2.68 93.69 -29.68
C SER A 78 -3.66 92.81 -28.87
N GLY A 79 -4.22 93.37 -27.81
CA GLY A 79 -5.25 92.72 -26.97
C GLY A 79 -4.69 91.73 -25.95
N ILE A 80 -3.75 92.19 -25.10
CA ILE A 80 -3.20 91.46 -23.95
C ILE A 80 -3.32 92.34 -22.69
N VAL A 81 -3.57 91.72 -21.53
CA VAL A 81 -3.83 92.39 -20.22
C VAL A 81 -3.19 91.57 -19.10
N ASN A 82 -2.77 92.22 -18.00
CA ASN A 82 -2.23 91.58 -16.78
C ASN A 82 -1.06 90.60 -17.05
N SER A 83 -0.23 90.85 -18.06
CA SER A 83 0.78 89.89 -18.53
C SER A 83 2.21 90.43 -18.38
N ILE A 84 3.19 89.54 -18.52
CA ILE A 84 4.62 89.86 -18.39
C ILE A 84 5.40 89.20 -19.53
N ALA A 85 6.09 89.99 -20.35
CA ALA A 85 7.02 89.51 -21.36
C ALA A 85 8.38 90.20 -21.20
N ILE A 86 9.47 89.45 -21.01
CA ILE A 86 10.81 90.02 -20.76
C ILE A 86 11.90 89.19 -21.46
N LEU A 87 12.81 89.91 -22.14
CA LEU A 87 13.86 89.39 -23.04
C LEU A 87 13.25 88.96 -24.39
N GLU A 88 13.89 88.02 -25.10
CA GLU A 88 13.49 87.56 -26.43
C GLU A 88 12.22 86.66 -26.42
N SER A 89 11.29 86.95 -25.51
CA SER A 89 10.00 86.29 -25.33
C SER A 89 8.85 86.99 -26.07
N SER A 90 7.76 86.26 -26.32
CA SER A 90 6.54 86.82 -26.93
C SER A 90 5.26 86.13 -26.44
N ILE A 91 4.19 86.91 -26.26
CA ILE A 91 2.84 86.41 -25.98
C ILE A 91 1.91 86.77 -27.15
N GLY A 92 1.13 85.78 -27.60
CA GLY A 92 0.14 85.90 -28.68
C GLY A 92 -1.16 86.59 -28.26
N LYS A 93 -1.99 86.90 -29.25
CA LYS A 93 -3.24 87.65 -29.09
C LYS A 93 -4.18 86.92 -28.15
N ARG A 94 -4.81 87.65 -27.22
CA ARG A 94 -5.66 87.11 -26.13
C ARG A 94 -4.93 86.21 -25.13
N GLY A 95 -3.59 86.23 -25.08
CA GLY A 95 -2.80 85.58 -24.04
C GLY A 95 -2.81 86.35 -22.71
N HIS A 96 -3.98 86.65 -22.15
CA HIS A 96 -4.13 87.42 -20.90
C HIS A 96 -3.62 86.64 -19.68
N HIS A 97 -3.23 87.36 -18.61
CA HIS A 97 -2.69 86.79 -17.36
C HIS A 97 -1.45 85.89 -17.51
N SER A 98 -0.72 86.00 -18.62
CA SER A 98 0.36 85.07 -18.98
C SER A 98 1.75 85.66 -18.72
N VAL A 99 2.73 84.78 -18.46
CA VAL A 99 4.11 85.15 -18.13
C VAL A 99 5.09 84.43 -19.06
N ALA A 100 5.78 85.18 -19.92
CA ALA A 100 6.80 84.68 -20.82
C ALA A 100 8.16 85.34 -20.50
N LEU A 101 9.18 84.55 -20.16
CA LEU A 101 10.52 85.07 -19.82
C LEU A 101 11.62 84.26 -20.53
N SER A 102 12.73 84.91 -20.90
CA SER A 102 13.95 84.25 -21.38
C SER A 102 13.71 83.32 -22.58
N GLN A 103 13.41 83.88 -23.76
CA GLN A 103 13.01 83.12 -24.97
C GLN A 103 11.71 82.31 -24.84
N GLY A 104 10.96 82.47 -23.74
CA GLY A 104 9.64 81.87 -23.57
C GLY A 104 8.63 82.35 -24.62
N TYR A 105 7.86 81.42 -25.19
CA TYR A 105 6.87 81.67 -26.24
C TYR A 105 5.49 81.18 -25.79
N ILE A 106 4.47 82.04 -25.95
CA ILE A 106 3.06 81.70 -25.72
C ILE A 106 2.26 82.10 -26.98
N GLY A 107 1.55 81.16 -27.58
CA GLY A 107 0.76 81.36 -28.81
C GLY A 107 -0.53 82.16 -28.63
N ASP A 108 -1.26 82.33 -29.73
CA ASP A 108 -2.56 83.00 -29.75
C ASP A 108 -3.60 82.19 -28.93
N ASN A 109 -4.47 82.89 -28.19
CA ASN A 109 -5.55 82.30 -27.41
C ASN A 109 -5.09 81.41 -26.22
N SER A 110 -3.87 81.63 -25.71
CA SER A 110 -3.24 80.86 -24.63
C SER A 110 -3.08 81.71 -23.35
N TRP A 111 -4.22 82.13 -22.79
CA TRP A 111 -4.34 82.81 -21.48
C TRP A 111 -3.98 81.95 -20.27
N ASP A 112 -3.74 82.62 -19.13
CA ASP A 112 -3.45 82.04 -17.81
C ASP A 112 -2.24 81.06 -17.83
N SER A 113 -1.22 81.37 -18.63
CA SER A 113 -0.15 80.43 -19.02
C SER A 113 1.27 80.96 -18.79
N VAL A 114 2.24 80.06 -18.59
CA VAL A 114 3.62 80.41 -18.19
C VAL A 114 4.66 79.71 -19.08
N ALA A 115 5.53 80.49 -19.72
CA ALA A 115 6.59 79.99 -20.61
C ALA A 115 7.96 80.56 -20.21
N LEU A 116 8.85 79.74 -19.63
CA LEU A 116 10.14 80.21 -19.11
C LEU A 116 11.33 79.46 -19.75
N SER A 117 12.37 80.20 -20.12
CA SER A 117 13.68 79.67 -20.52
C SER A 117 13.62 78.74 -21.74
N ASP A 118 13.29 79.28 -22.91
CA ASP A 118 12.98 78.56 -24.16
C ASP A 118 11.68 77.74 -24.18
N GLY A 119 10.87 77.79 -23.11
CA GLY A 119 9.58 77.09 -23.03
C GLY A 119 8.59 77.58 -24.10
N ARG A 120 7.92 76.64 -24.80
CA ARG A 120 7.01 76.96 -25.92
C ARG A 120 5.61 76.40 -25.67
N ILE A 121 4.63 77.30 -25.64
CA ILE A 121 3.20 76.98 -25.62
C ILE A 121 2.61 77.41 -26.96
N GLY A 122 2.04 76.48 -27.72
CA GLY A 122 1.34 76.76 -28.97
C GLY A 122 0.00 77.50 -28.80
N ASP A 123 -0.78 77.54 -29.87
CA ASP A 123 -2.06 78.26 -29.92
C ASP A 123 -3.19 77.47 -29.23
N ASN A 124 -4.12 78.19 -28.60
CA ASN A 124 -5.31 77.68 -27.92
C ASN A 124 -4.99 76.75 -26.74
N ASN A 125 -4.03 77.16 -25.91
CA ASN A 125 -3.55 76.43 -24.74
C ASN A 125 -3.77 77.19 -23.41
N PRO A 126 -5.02 77.38 -22.95
CA PRO A 126 -5.32 77.85 -21.60
C PRO A 126 -4.56 77.11 -20.50
N ASN A 127 -4.30 77.77 -19.37
CA ASN A 127 -3.85 77.16 -18.11
C ASN A 127 -2.62 76.24 -18.26
N SER A 128 -1.66 76.61 -19.12
CA SER A 128 -0.56 75.73 -19.53
C SER A 128 0.81 76.26 -19.13
N VAL A 129 1.75 75.35 -18.87
CA VAL A 129 3.07 75.69 -18.29
C VAL A 129 4.19 74.98 -19.05
N ALA A 130 5.06 75.73 -19.72
CA ALA A 130 6.24 75.23 -20.43
C ALA A 130 7.52 75.80 -19.82
N LEU A 131 8.44 74.94 -19.40
CA LEU A 131 9.63 75.30 -18.64
C LEU A 131 10.88 74.65 -19.22
N SER A 132 11.97 75.42 -19.34
CA SER A 132 13.16 75.00 -20.11
C SER A 132 12.77 74.64 -21.55
N ASP A 133 13.45 73.69 -22.22
CA ASP A 133 13.06 73.12 -23.53
C ASP A 133 11.76 72.26 -23.45
N GLY A 134 10.72 72.77 -22.78
CA GLY A 134 9.38 72.21 -22.70
C GLY A 134 8.52 72.73 -23.84
N ILE A 135 7.84 71.83 -24.56
CA ILE A 135 7.04 72.19 -25.74
C ILE A 135 5.62 71.63 -25.59
N ILE A 136 4.61 72.49 -25.64
CA ILE A 136 3.19 72.15 -25.66
C ILE A 136 2.61 72.52 -27.03
N GLY A 137 2.16 71.51 -27.77
CA GLY A 137 1.52 71.65 -29.09
C GLY A 137 0.16 72.37 -29.04
N ASN A 138 -0.43 72.64 -30.19
CA ASN A 138 -1.64 73.44 -30.31
C ASN A 138 -2.89 72.71 -29.79
N SER A 139 -3.82 73.42 -29.14
CA SER A 139 -5.07 72.87 -28.57
C SER A 139 -4.85 71.77 -27.51
N SER A 140 -3.75 71.87 -26.78
CA SER A 140 -3.32 71.02 -25.67
C SER A 140 -3.34 71.79 -24.33
N SER A 141 -4.49 72.39 -24.01
CA SER A 141 -4.77 73.11 -22.75
C SER A 141 -4.40 72.33 -21.48
N ASN A 142 -4.35 73.03 -20.34
CA ASN A 142 -4.28 72.45 -19.00
C ASN A 142 -3.08 71.50 -18.83
N SER A 143 -1.95 71.82 -19.47
CA SER A 143 -0.81 70.90 -19.65
C SER A 143 0.50 71.45 -19.10
N PHE A 144 1.40 70.55 -18.69
CA PHE A 144 2.71 70.87 -18.12
C PHE A 144 3.84 70.19 -18.89
N ALA A 145 4.81 70.97 -19.37
CA ALA A 145 6.00 70.47 -20.06
C ALA A 145 7.29 71.02 -19.43
N PHE A 146 8.17 70.14 -18.96
CA PHE A 146 9.53 70.48 -18.50
C PHE A 146 10.57 69.62 -19.23
N ILE A 147 11.40 70.27 -20.07
CA ILE A 147 12.38 69.63 -20.98
C ILE A 147 11.82 68.44 -21.80
N GLY A 148 10.53 68.46 -22.10
CA GLY A 148 9.76 67.37 -22.73
C GLY A 148 8.64 67.91 -23.61
N LYS A 149 8.03 67.04 -24.42
CA LYS A 149 7.03 67.43 -25.42
C LYS A 149 5.62 66.94 -25.07
N ILE A 150 4.62 67.75 -25.39
CA ILE A 150 3.23 67.36 -25.56
C ILE A 150 2.84 67.71 -27.00
N ASP A 151 2.38 66.72 -27.78
CA ASP A 151 1.96 66.94 -29.17
C ASP A 151 0.63 67.72 -29.25
N ASP A 152 0.22 68.13 -30.45
CA ASP A 152 -1.05 68.85 -30.68
C ASP A 152 -2.26 68.04 -30.20
N LYS A 153 -3.32 68.75 -29.77
CA LYS A 153 -4.63 68.21 -29.34
C LYS A 153 -4.55 67.19 -28.19
N SER A 154 -3.45 67.20 -27.44
CA SER A 154 -3.08 66.25 -26.39
C SER A 154 -3.12 66.89 -24.99
N GLY A 155 -4.11 67.75 -24.74
CA GLY A 155 -4.29 68.47 -23.48
C GLY A 155 -4.49 67.59 -22.24
N ASP A 156 -4.57 68.25 -21.08
CA ASP A 156 -4.66 67.64 -19.74
C ASP A 156 -3.45 66.74 -19.40
N SER A 157 -2.26 67.05 -19.94
CA SER A 157 -1.11 66.14 -20.00
C SER A 157 0.15 66.67 -19.31
N VAL A 158 1.07 65.75 -18.96
CA VAL A 158 2.31 66.04 -18.24
C VAL A 158 3.51 65.39 -18.92
N ALA A 159 4.47 66.19 -19.40
CA ALA A 159 5.72 65.72 -20.01
C ALA A 159 6.94 66.25 -19.24
N ILE A 160 7.73 65.34 -18.64
CA ILE A 160 8.88 65.70 -17.80
C ILE A 160 10.11 64.88 -18.20
N GLY A 161 11.21 65.55 -18.55
CA GLY A 161 12.51 64.93 -18.80
C GLY A 161 12.90 64.87 -20.28
N HIS A 162 14.19 65.10 -20.57
CA HIS A 162 14.73 65.25 -21.94
C HIS A 162 14.21 64.19 -22.93
N LYS A 163 13.50 64.68 -23.96
CA LYS A 163 12.85 63.89 -25.03
C LYS A 163 11.72 62.97 -24.57
N SER A 164 11.10 63.21 -23.41
CA SER A 164 9.79 62.64 -23.13
C SER A 164 8.75 63.19 -24.13
N ASN A 165 7.72 62.42 -24.46
CA ASN A 165 6.65 62.89 -25.34
C ASN A 165 5.27 62.30 -24.93
N VAL A 166 4.26 63.16 -24.76
CA VAL A 166 2.85 62.79 -24.68
C VAL A 166 2.16 63.06 -26.02
N LYS A 167 1.66 61.99 -26.64
CA LYS A 167 1.11 61.99 -28.02
C LYS A 167 -0.42 61.96 -28.10
N ALA A 168 -1.08 61.99 -26.95
CA ALA A 168 -2.53 61.88 -26.82
C ALA A 168 -2.99 62.48 -25.48
N LYS A 169 -4.27 62.86 -25.40
CA LYS A 169 -4.85 63.53 -24.22
C LYS A 169 -4.69 62.74 -22.92
N GLN A 170 -4.63 63.47 -21.81
CA GLN A 170 -4.62 62.92 -20.45
C GLN A 170 -3.46 61.92 -20.24
N GLY A 171 -2.33 62.18 -20.90
CA GLY A 171 -1.14 61.34 -20.88
C GLY A 171 -0.05 61.88 -19.97
N ILE A 172 0.74 60.98 -19.39
CA ILE A 172 1.83 61.32 -18.46
C ILE A 172 3.10 60.63 -18.94
N ALA A 173 4.15 61.40 -19.24
CA ALA A 173 5.45 60.88 -19.67
C ALA A 173 6.57 61.49 -18.79
N ILE A 174 7.00 60.74 -17.78
CA ILE A 174 8.01 61.18 -16.80
C ILE A 174 9.25 60.30 -16.91
N GLY A 175 10.33 60.91 -17.40
CA GLY A 175 11.63 60.28 -17.59
C GLY A 175 12.23 60.59 -18.97
N ARG A 176 13.58 60.56 -19.06
CA ARG A 176 14.29 60.73 -20.33
C ARG A 176 13.76 59.73 -21.37
N LYS A 177 13.31 60.21 -22.53
CA LYS A 177 12.65 59.40 -23.59
C LYS A 177 11.37 58.64 -23.16
N ALA A 178 10.71 58.97 -22.05
CA ALA A 178 9.42 58.36 -21.71
C ALA A 178 8.34 58.73 -22.73
N ILE A 179 7.46 57.82 -23.14
CA ILE A 179 6.44 58.11 -24.17
C ILE A 179 5.05 57.60 -23.78
N ALA A 180 4.08 58.51 -23.72
CA ALA A 180 2.65 58.18 -23.66
C ALA A 180 2.07 58.24 -25.08
N HIS A 181 1.73 57.09 -25.66
CA HIS A 181 1.31 56.96 -27.06
C HIS A 181 -0.21 56.99 -27.29
N LYS A 182 -1.01 56.88 -26.22
CA LYS A 182 -2.47 56.73 -26.24
C LYS A 182 -3.13 57.54 -25.12
N ILE A 183 -4.44 57.73 -25.23
CA ILE A 183 -5.26 58.43 -24.24
C ILE A 183 -5.18 57.67 -22.91
N TYR A 184 -5.02 58.40 -21.80
CA TYR A 184 -4.76 57.84 -20.46
C TYR A 184 -3.47 56.99 -20.38
N GLY A 185 -2.54 57.15 -21.33
CA GLY A 185 -1.25 56.46 -21.31
C GLY A 185 -0.30 57.09 -20.30
N ILE A 186 0.22 56.29 -19.38
CA ILE A 186 1.17 56.74 -18.34
C ILE A 186 2.50 55.98 -18.51
N ALA A 187 3.61 56.71 -18.61
CA ALA A 187 4.95 56.16 -18.78
C ALA A 187 5.92 56.78 -17.75
N LEU A 188 6.37 55.97 -16.80
CA LEU A 188 7.18 56.37 -15.65
C LEU A 188 8.53 55.64 -15.67
N GLY A 189 9.57 56.31 -16.15
CA GLY A 189 10.92 55.76 -16.23
C GLY A 189 11.65 56.11 -17.52
N GLN A 190 12.97 55.94 -17.54
CA GLN A 190 13.75 56.20 -18.75
C GLN A 190 13.36 55.24 -19.87
N SER A 191 12.95 55.78 -21.02
CA SER A 191 12.41 55.01 -22.15
C SER A 191 11.25 54.07 -21.77
N ALA A 192 10.46 54.41 -20.74
CA ALA A 192 9.17 53.75 -20.51
C ALA A 192 8.21 54.13 -21.65
N ILE A 193 7.42 53.19 -22.16
CA ILE A 193 6.50 53.42 -23.29
C ILE A 193 5.12 52.86 -22.95
N SER A 194 4.11 53.72 -22.83
CA SER A 194 2.72 53.25 -22.81
C SER A 194 2.11 53.35 -24.20
N SER A 195 2.14 52.22 -24.92
CA SER A 195 1.64 52.04 -26.29
C SER A 195 0.12 51.84 -26.37
N HIS A 196 -0.56 51.75 -25.21
CA HIS A 196 -1.92 51.25 -25.05
C HIS A 196 -2.83 52.19 -24.25
N THR A 197 -4.13 52.13 -24.50
CA THR A 197 -5.15 53.01 -23.92
C THR A 197 -5.37 52.68 -22.44
N ASN A 198 -5.42 53.70 -21.58
CA ASN A 198 -5.59 53.51 -20.12
C ASN A 198 -4.59 52.50 -19.53
N ALA A 199 -3.33 52.61 -19.94
CA ALA A 199 -2.29 51.66 -19.57
C ALA A 199 -1.04 52.37 -19.02
N VAL A 200 -0.35 51.71 -18.10
CA VAL A 200 0.75 52.28 -17.30
C VAL A 200 2.03 51.46 -17.48
N ALA A 201 3.10 52.07 -17.99
CA ALA A 201 4.44 51.50 -18.02
C ALA A 201 5.28 52.05 -16.85
N ILE A 202 5.79 51.17 -15.98
CA ILE A 202 6.56 51.54 -14.79
C ILE A 202 7.94 50.89 -14.80
N GLY A 203 8.98 51.74 -14.79
CA GLY A 203 10.39 51.36 -14.73
C GLY A 203 11.15 51.66 -16.02
N VAL A 204 12.49 51.62 -15.92
CA VAL A 204 13.37 51.78 -17.09
C VAL A 204 13.04 50.72 -18.14
N GLU A 205 12.80 51.18 -19.36
CA GLU A 205 12.47 50.37 -20.56
C GLU A 205 11.27 49.42 -20.39
N ALA A 206 10.32 49.79 -19.51
CA ALA A 206 9.02 49.13 -19.43
C ALA A 206 8.10 49.51 -20.60
N GLU A 207 7.31 48.58 -21.09
CA GLU A 207 6.35 48.74 -22.18
C GLU A 207 5.03 48.05 -21.86
N THR A 208 3.89 48.71 -22.15
CA THR A 208 2.56 48.08 -21.99
C THR A 208 2.22 47.19 -23.18
N ASP A 209 1.57 46.05 -22.92
CA ASP A 209 1.26 45.04 -23.94
C ASP A 209 -0.24 44.93 -24.30
N ARG A 210 -1.11 45.66 -23.57
CA ARG A 210 -2.58 45.72 -23.77
C ARG A 210 -3.20 46.95 -23.11
N ASP A 211 -4.40 47.32 -23.56
CA ASP A 211 -5.22 48.37 -22.93
C ASP A 211 -5.66 47.97 -21.51
N ASN A 212 -5.92 48.97 -20.64
CA ASN A 212 -6.37 48.77 -19.24
C ASN A 212 -5.41 47.93 -18.37
N SER A 213 -4.10 48.14 -18.49
CA SER A 213 -3.07 47.32 -17.82
C SER A 213 -1.95 48.13 -17.16
N VAL A 214 -1.24 47.51 -16.20
CA VAL A 214 0.01 48.02 -15.63
C VAL A 214 1.14 47.05 -15.97
N SER A 215 2.17 47.53 -16.66
CA SER A 215 3.37 46.79 -16.99
C SER A 215 4.57 47.29 -16.19
N PHE A 216 5.25 46.37 -15.51
CA PHE A 216 6.50 46.61 -14.78
C PHE A 216 7.73 46.12 -15.57
N GLY A 217 7.63 45.98 -16.89
CA GLY A 217 8.62 45.27 -17.70
C GLY A 217 8.37 45.34 -19.19
N ASN A 218 8.94 44.42 -19.96
CA ASN A 218 8.68 44.31 -21.40
C ASN A 218 8.35 42.86 -21.74
N SER A 219 7.19 42.63 -22.39
CA SER A 219 6.73 41.28 -22.75
C SER A 219 7.59 40.59 -23.80
N THR A 220 8.40 41.35 -24.56
CA THR A 220 9.35 40.81 -25.56
C THR A 220 10.77 40.61 -25.03
N ASP A 221 11.13 41.24 -23.90
CA ASP A 221 12.42 41.08 -23.23
C ASP A 221 12.23 40.99 -21.72
N ILE A 222 12.14 39.74 -21.25
CA ILE A 222 11.92 39.40 -19.83
C ILE A 222 13.02 39.90 -18.90
N THR A 223 14.22 40.23 -19.41
CA THR A 223 15.31 40.77 -18.58
C THR A 223 14.99 42.17 -18.06
N LYS A 224 14.03 42.86 -18.69
CA LYS A 224 13.55 44.18 -18.30
C LYS A 224 12.45 44.14 -17.25
N ASN A 225 11.92 42.97 -16.90
CA ASN A 225 10.86 42.84 -15.90
C ASN A 225 11.36 43.15 -14.49
N LYS A 226 10.69 44.05 -13.78
CA LYS A 226 11.01 44.37 -12.38
C LYS A 226 10.30 43.38 -11.44
N GLN A 227 10.97 42.98 -10.37
CA GLN A 227 10.36 42.20 -9.29
C GLN A 227 9.48 43.11 -8.43
N LEU A 228 8.25 42.67 -8.13
CA LEU A 228 7.32 43.38 -7.27
C LEU A 228 7.40 42.81 -5.85
N THR A 229 8.15 43.49 -4.98
CA THR A 229 8.49 43.02 -3.63
C THR A 229 7.69 43.74 -2.54
N ASN A 230 7.76 43.22 -1.30
CA ASN A 230 7.09 43.78 -0.12
C ASN A 230 5.56 43.87 -0.20
N ILE A 231 4.93 43.04 -1.05
CA ILE A 231 3.47 42.83 -1.05
C ILE A 231 3.07 41.88 0.08
N ALA A 232 2.03 42.26 0.83
CA ALA A 232 1.38 41.40 1.81
C ALA A 232 0.50 40.35 1.12
N ASP A 233 0.36 39.18 1.75
CA ASP A 233 -0.45 38.07 1.23
C ASP A 233 -1.90 38.50 0.94
N GLY A 234 -2.36 38.29 -0.30
CA GLY A 234 -3.70 38.65 -0.76
C GLY A 234 -4.82 37.88 -0.03
N ILE A 235 -5.89 38.57 0.32
CA ILE A 235 -7.01 38.05 1.14
C ILE A 235 -8.30 37.91 0.31
N LYS A 236 -8.46 38.73 -0.73
CA LYS A 236 -9.61 38.75 -1.65
C LYS A 236 -9.22 38.21 -3.02
N ASP A 237 -10.23 37.79 -3.79
CA ASP A 237 -10.10 37.19 -5.13
C ASP A 237 -9.39 38.07 -6.19
N GLN A 238 -9.22 39.38 -5.90
CA GLN A 238 -8.58 40.37 -6.78
C GLN A 238 -7.23 40.88 -6.24
N ASP A 239 -6.80 40.42 -5.06
CA ASP A 239 -5.50 40.79 -4.49
C ASP A 239 -4.36 40.01 -5.18
N ALA A 240 -3.15 40.59 -5.22
CA ALA A 240 -1.99 39.93 -5.81
C ALA A 240 -1.54 38.73 -4.95
N VAL A 241 -1.38 37.55 -5.57
CA VAL A 241 -0.90 36.34 -4.90
C VAL A 241 0.63 36.38 -4.76
N THR A 242 1.13 36.29 -3.53
CA THR A 242 2.58 36.24 -3.26
C THR A 242 3.17 34.86 -3.57
N LEU A 243 4.49 34.80 -3.81
CA LEU A 243 5.22 33.53 -3.89
C LEU A 243 5.08 32.71 -2.59
N ALA A 244 4.98 33.37 -1.43
CA ALA A 244 4.75 32.69 -0.16
C ALA A 244 3.38 32.00 -0.11
N GLN A 245 2.32 32.64 -0.61
CA GLN A 245 0.99 32.01 -0.72
C GLN A 245 1.01 30.82 -1.68
N LEU A 246 1.68 30.94 -2.83
CA LEU A 246 1.74 29.89 -3.83
C LEU A 246 2.56 28.68 -3.34
N ASN A 247 3.72 28.93 -2.70
CA ASN A 247 4.53 27.90 -2.04
C ASN A 247 3.71 27.11 -1.00
N ARG A 248 2.94 27.80 -0.14
CA ARG A 248 2.09 27.16 0.88
C ARG A 248 0.96 26.29 0.31
N ARG A 249 0.67 26.35 -0.99
CA ARG A 249 -0.34 25.51 -1.66
C ARG A 249 0.27 24.31 -2.41
N GLY A 250 1.60 24.16 -2.44
CA GLY A 250 2.29 22.97 -2.97
C GLY A 250 2.44 22.87 -4.50
N PHE A 251 1.93 23.83 -5.27
CA PHE A 251 1.88 23.78 -6.74
C PHE A 251 3.22 24.07 -7.45
N PHE A 252 4.30 23.38 -7.07
CA PHE A 252 5.61 23.47 -7.71
C PHE A 252 6.31 22.12 -7.80
N SER A 253 7.02 21.88 -8.90
CA SER A 253 8.01 20.81 -8.99
C SER A 253 9.24 21.16 -8.14
N ASN A 254 9.75 20.21 -7.36
CA ASN A 254 11.05 20.35 -6.69
C ASN A 254 12.14 20.51 -7.77
N PRO A 255 12.97 21.57 -7.76
CA PRO A 255 14.02 21.76 -8.78
C PRO A 255 15.08 20.66 -8.82
N THR A 256 15.11 19.78 -7.80
CA THR A 256 15.98 18.59 -7.72
C THR A 256 15.42 17.39 -8.50
N TYR A 257 14.09 17.29 -8.66
CA TYR A 257 13.41 16.11 -9.21
C TYR A 257 12.37 16.50 -10.25
N THR A 258 12.57 16.00 -11.47
CA THR A 258 11.71 16.34 -12.62
C THR A 258 10.27 15.88 -12.40
N THR A 259 9.33 16.79 -12.65
CA THR A 259 7.89 16.50 -12.85
C THR A 259 7.14 15.81 -11.71
N SER A 260 7.66 15.84 -10.48
CA SER A 260 6.89 15.48 -9.28
C SER A 260 5.99 16.65 -8.83
N TYR A 261 4.73 16.36 -8.48
CA TYR A 261 3.73 17.34 -8.03
C TYR A 261 3.34 17.09 -6.56
N PHE A 262 3.16 18.15 -5.78
CA PHE A 262 2.79 18.05 -4.37
C PHE A 262 1.39 18.60 -4.11
N VAL A 263 0.59 17.86 -3.35
CA VAL A 263 -0.76 18.26 -2.94
C VAL A 263 -0.81 18.36 -1.41
N GLY A 264 -0.83 19.60 -0.90
CA GLY A 264 -1.24 19.91 0.47
C GLY A 264 -0.19 19.84 1.59
N SER A 265 1.04 19.36 1.35
CA SER A 265 2.16 19.50 2.31
C SER A 265 3.36 20.21 1.68
N PRO A 266 3.80 21.37 2.21
CA PRO A 266 5.01 22.05 1.74
C PRO A 266 6.31 21.39 2.25
N ASN A 267 6.21 20.42 3.16
CA ASN A 267 7.35 19.71 3.77
C ASN A 267 7.47 18.26 3.24
N SER A 268 6.88 17.96 2.09
CA SER A 268 6.89 16.62 1.49
C SER A 268 8.27 16.30 0.91
N GLU A 269 9.13 15.67 1.72
CA GLU A 269 10.39 15.08 1.27
C GLU A 269 10.09 13.85 0.41
N VAL A 270 9.95 14.09 -0.90
CA VAL A 270 9.88 13.04 -1.93
C VAL A 270 11.26 12.86 -2.54
N ASP A 271 11.72 11.61 -2.54
CA ASP A 271 12.97 11.12 -3.12
C ASP A 271 12.79 10.51 -4.53
N GLU A 272 11.56 10.47 -5.05
CA GLU A 272 11.23 9.95 -6.38
C GLU A 272 10.83 11.04 -7.40
N SER A 273 11.26 10.86 -8.66
CA SER A 273 10.85 11.69 -9.80
C SER A 273 9.56 11.16 -10.46
N ASN A 274 8.76 12.05 -11.04
CA ASN A 274 7.50 11.76 -11.75
C ASN A 274 6.33 11.23 -10.89
N VAL A 275 6.28 11.58 -9.60
CA VAL A 275 5.19 11.16 -8.70
C VAL A 275 4.24 12.30 -8.34
N VAL A 276 2.97 11.99 -8.08
CA VAL A 276 2.03 12.93 -7.45
C VAL A 276 1.94 12.59 -5.96
N SER A 277 2.56 13.41 -5.12
CA SER A 277 2.57 13.23 -3.67
C SER A 277 1.32 13.85 -3.04
N PHE A 278 0.58 13.01 -2.32
CA PHE A 278 -0.62 13.39 -1.57
C PHE A 278 -0.36 13.46 -0.05
N GLY A 279 0.87 13.80 0.36
CA GLY A 279 1.22 13.95 1.77
C GLY A 279 2.69 13.77 2.10
N ASP A 280 2.94 13.33 3.33
CA ASP A 280 4.24 12.93 3.87
C ASP A 280 4.04 11.82 4.93
N ASN A 281 5.12 11.38 5.59
CA ASN A 281 5.07 10.32 6.59
C ASN A 281 4.30 10.67 7.88
N GLN A 282 3.90 11.93 8.07
CA GLN A 282 3.09 12.39 9.22
C GLN A 282 1.67 12.77 8.80
N THR A 283 1.49 13.31 7.59
CA THR A 283 0.21 13.84 7.09
C THR A 283 -0.14 13.25 5.72
N GLN A 284 -1.14 12.38 5.66
CA GLN A 284 -1.60 11.71 4.44
C GLN A 284 -3.00 12.19 4.04
N LEU A 285 -3.19 12.60 2.79
CA LEU A 285 -4.50 13.00 2.28
C LEU A 285 -5.32 11.79 1.78
N ARG A 286 -6.64 11.85 1.96
CA ARG A 286 -7.56 10.86 1.41
C ARG A 286 -7.97 11.23 -0.01
N LEU A 287 -7.67 10.34 -0.94
CA LEU A 287 -8.21 10.37 -2.30
C LEU A 287 -9.70 9.96 -2.28
N VAL A 288 -10.57 10.87 -2.75
CA VAL A 288 -12.04 10.73 -2.68
C VAL A 288 -12.68 11.02 -4.04
N ASN A 289 -13.93 10.57 -4.22
CA ASN A 289 -14.70 10.73 -5.46
C ASN A 289 -14.06 10.12 -6.73
N ILE A 290 -13.25 9.07 -6.55
CA ILE A 290 -12.62 8.32 -7.65
C ILE A 290 -13.65 7.36 -8.28
N ALA A 291 -13.89 7.55 -9.57
CA ALA A 291 -14.73 6.67 -10.40
C ALA A 291 -14.13 5.25 -10.50
N ASP A 292 -14.88 4.28 -11.02
CA ASP A 292 -14.33 2.93 -11.22
C ASP A 292 -13.24 2.97 -12.32
N ALA A 293 -12.05 2.44 -12.03
CA ALA A 293 -10.96 2.28 -13.00
C ALA A 293 -11.44 1.57 -14.28
N GLN A 294 -11.11 2.13 -15.46
CA GLN A 294 -11.45 1.61 -16.79
C GLN A 294 -10.23 1.03 -17.51
N ASN A 295 -9.06 1.66 -17.35
CA ASN A 295 -7.79 1.25 -17.94
C ASN A 295 -6.88 0.57 -16.89
N PRO A 296 -5.88 -0.23 -17.31
CA PRO A 296 -4.94 -0.90 -16.38
C PRO A 296 -4.13 0.03 -15.48
N ASN A 297 -4.01 1.31 -15.84
CA ASN A 297 -3.21 2.31 -15.13
C ASN A 297 -4.08 3.32 -14.34
N ASP A 298 -5.40 3.13 -14.30
CA ASP A 298 -6.31 3.99 -13.52
C ASP A 298 -6.26 3.63 -12.03
N ALA A 299 -6.50 4.61 -11.14
CA ALA A 299 -6.52 4.37 -9.70
C ALA A 299 -7.77 3.55 -9.27
N VAL A 300 -7.54 2.39 -8.66
CA VAL A 300 -8.60 1.50 -8.17
C VAL A 300 -9.27 2.07 -6.91
N ASN A 301 -10.60 2.09 -6.88
CA ASN A 301 -11.37 2.60 -5.73
C ASN A 301 -11.79 1.47 -4.74
N LYS A 302 -12.29 1.86 -3.55
CA LYS A 302 -12.72 0.90 -2.52
C LYS A 302 -13.86 -0.02 -2.99
N LYS A 303 -14.80 0.47 -3.80
CA LYS A 303 -15.94 -0.31 -4.32
C LYS A 303 -15.44 -1.48 -5.20
N GLN A 304 -14.43 -1.24 -6.03
CA GLN A 304 -13.81 -2.29 -6.84
C GLN A 304 -13.11 -3.34 -5.96
N LEU A 305 -12.41 -2.93 -4.90
CA LEU A 305 -11.79 -3.84 -3.92
C LEU A 305 -12.84 -4.64 -3.11
N ASP A 306 -13.94 -4.00 -2.69
CA ASP A 306 -15.06 -4.66 -2.01
C ASP A 306 -15.75 -5.70 -2.92
N ALA A 307 -15.82 -5.43 -4.23
CA ALA A 307 -16.34 -6.38 -5.22
C ALA A 307 -15.43 -7.61 -5.36
N VAL A 308 -14.10 -7.44 -5.45
CA VAL A 308 -13.13 -8.55 -5.44
C VAL A 308 -13.26 -9.37 -4.17
N LYS A 309 -13.31 -8.72 -2.99
CA LYS A 309 -13.52 -9.38 -1.70
C LYS A 309 -14.82 -10.21 -1.68
N SER A 310 -15.90 -9.66 -2.24
CA SER A 310 -17.20 -10.34 -2.31
C SER A 310 -17.15 -11.55 -3.23
N SER A 311 -16.45 -11.46 -4.37
CA SER A 311 -16.24 -12.59 -5.28
C SER A 311 -15.54 -13.76 -4.59
N VAL A 312 -14.43 -13.48 -3.89
CA VAL A 312 -13.66 -14.51 -3.16
C VAL A 312 -14.50 -15.17 -2.05
N ILE A 313 -15.30 -14.39 -1.30
CA ILE A 313 -16.19 -14.94 -0.26
C ILE A 313 -17.26 -15.86 -0.88
N ASN A 314 -17.90 -15.44 -1.97
CA ASN A 314 -18.94 -16.22 -2.64
C ASN A 314 -18.37 -17.53 -3.22
N GLU A 315 -17.16 -17.50 -3.77
CA GLU A 315 -16.49 -18.67 -4.35
C GLU A 315 -16.07 -19.69 -3.28
N LEU A 316 -15.53 -19.22 -2.14
CA LEU A 316 -15.24 -20.06 -0.98
C LEU A 316 -16.52 -20.66 -0.37
N GLN A 317 -17.60 -19.88 -0.23
CA GLN A 317 -18.88 -20.38 0.26
C GLN A 317 -19.46 -21.46 -0.67
N LYS A 318 -19.31 -21.30 -1.98
CA LYS A 318 -19.72 -22.31 -2.97
C LYS A 318 -18.91 -23.60 -2.82
N ASP A 319 -17.58 -23.54 -2.77
CA ASP A 319 -16.71 -24.73 -2.63
C ASP A 319 -16.99 -25.49 -1.32
N ILE A 320 -17.18 -24.77 -0.21
CA ILE A 320 -17.60 -25.35 1.08
C ILE A 320 -18.99 -26.01 0.95
N GLY A 321 -19.95 -25.35 0.30
CA GLY A 321 -21.30 -25.88 0.07
C GLY A 321 -21.33 -27.11 -0.85
N ASP A 322 -20.48 -27.16 -1.86
CA ASP A 322 -20.33 -28.30 -2.78
C ASP A 322 -19.72 -29.50 -2.04
N LYS A 323 -18.66 -29.29 -1.25
CA LYS A 323 -18.05 -30.33 -0.40
C LYS A 323 -19.00 -30.84 0.69
N ALA A 324 -19.74 -29.95 1.34
CA ALA A 324 -20.74 -30.33 2.35
C ALA A 324 -21.87 -31.18 1.75
N ARG A 325 -22.37 -30.82 0.56
CA ARG A 325 -23.37 -31.63 -0.16
C ARG A 325 -22.84 -33.01 -0.57
N GLY A 326 -21.57 -33.09 -0.97
CA GLY A 326 -20.89 -34.37 -1.20
C GLY A 326 -20.88 -35.27 0.03
N ALA A 327 -20.42 -34.75 1.17
CA ALA A 327 -20.36 -35.49 2.43
C ALA A 327 -21.75 -35.94 2.94
N VAL A 328 -22.78 -35.09 2.83
CA VAL A 328 -24.16 -35.46 3.18
C VAL A 328 -24.66 -36.61 2.29
N LYS A 329 -24.36 -36.59 0.98
CA LYS A 329 -24.74 -37.69 0.08
C LYS A 329 -24.04 -39.01 0.45
N GLU A 330 -22.77 -38.99 0.85
CA GLU A 330 -22.08 -40.19 1.31
C GLU A 330 -22.71 -40.77 2.59
N ILE A 331 -23.21 -39.90 3.48
CA ILE A 331 -23.95 -40.30 4.70
C ILE A 331 -25.32 -40.90 4.33
N ASP A 332 -26.08 -40.29 3.42
CA ASP A 332 -27.37 -40.85 2.95
C ASP A 332 -27.17 -42.21 2.24
N ASP A 333 -26.17 -42.32 1.35
CA ASP A 333 -25.80 -43.58 0.69
C ASP A 333 -25.37 -44.67 1.71
N ALA A 334 -24.90 -44.28 2.90
CA ALA A 334 -24.57 -45.18 4.00
C ALA A 334 -25.81 -45.54 4.86
N LEU A 335 -26.72 -44.59 5.11
CA LEU A 335 -27.98 -44.82 5.83
C LEU A 335 -28.93 -45.76 5.04
N VAL A 336 -28.94 -45.66 3.71
CA VAL A 336 -29.66 -46.61 2.83
C VAL A 336 -29.08 -48.02 2.94
N LYS A 337 -27.75 -48.16 3.06
CA LYS A 337 -27.10 -49.47 3.31
C LYS A 337 -27.40 -49.98 4.71
N LEU A 338 -27.40 -49.12 5.72
CA LEU A 338 -27.72 -49.49 7.11
C LEU A 338 -29.17 -49.97 7.26
N SER A 339 -30.14 -49.28 6.67
CA SER A 339 -31.54 -49.72 6.70
C SER A 339 -31.75 -51.04 5.93
N THR A 340 -31.03 -51.26 4.83
CA THR A 340 -30.98 -52.54 4.12
C THR A 340 -30.43 -53.67 5.00
N ILE A 341 -29.33 -53.41 5.74
CA ILE A 341 -28.77 -54.36 6.72
C ILE A 341 -29.78 -54.66 7.83
N GLN A 342 -30.46 -53.64 8.37
CA GLN A 342 -31.45 -53.83 9.42
C GLN A 342 -32.63 -54.72 8.96
N GLN A 343 -33.09 -54.57 7.71
CA GLN A 343 -34.11 -55.47 7.14
C GLN A 343 -33.62 -56.93 7.02
N VAL A 344 -32.32 -57.15 6.74
CA VAL A 344 -31.73 -58.50 6.72
C VAL A 344 -31.64 -59.08 8.14
N VAL A 345 -31.24 -58.27 9.13
CA VAL A 345 -31.21 -58.67 10.54
C VAL A 345 -32.61 -59.10 10.99
N THR A 346 -33.64 -58.28 10.81
CA THR A 346 -35.02 -58.62 11.25
C THR A 346 -35.60 -59.83 10.52
N LYS A 347 -35.24 -60.06 9.24
CA LYS A 347 -35.59 -61.32 8.54
C LYS A 347 -34.87 -62.53 9.15
N SER A 348 -33.62 -62.38 9.59
CA SER A 348 -32.88 -63.46 10.26
C SER A 348 -33.40 -63.75 11.68
N GLU A 349 -33.83 -62.73 12.43
CA GLU A 349 -34.49 -62.87 13.73
C GLU A 349 -35.82 -63.62 13.60
N GLN A 350 -36.63 -63.28 12.60
CA GLN A 350 -37.89 -63.98 12.29
C GLN A 350 -37.65 -65.44 11.88
N ALA A 351 -36.61 -65.72 11.07
CA ALA A 351 -36.23 -67.07 10.71
C ALA A 351 -35.77 -67.89 11.93
N ALA A 352 -34.94 -67.32 12.80
CA ALA A 352 -34.47 -67.96 14.02
C ALA A 352 -35.61 -68.26 14.99
N ALA A 353 -36.57 -67.34 15.16
CA ALA A 353 -37.78 -67.57 15.96
C ALA A 353 -38.67 -68.68 15.38
N GLY A 354 -38.76 -68.77 14.05
CA GLY A 354 -39.43 -69.88 13.35
C GLY A 354 -38.76 -71.23 13.63
N SER A 355 -37.43 -71.29 13.54
CA SER A 355 -36.64 -72.50 13.84
C SER A 355 -36.73 -72.90 15.31
N ALA A 356 -36.72 -71.95 16.25
CA ALA A 356 -36.91 -72.22 17.67
C ALA A 356 -38.27 -72.88 17.94
N LYS A 357 -39.36 -72.34 17.37
CA LYS A 357 -40.70 -72.91 17.49
C LYS A 357 -40.81 -74.32 16.89
N GLN A 358 -40.06 -74.60 15.81
CA GLN A 358 -39.95 -75.96 15.25
C GLN A 358 -39.18 -76.90 16.18
N ALA A 359 -38.12 -76.42 16.84
CA ALA A 359 -37.37 -77.20 17.83
C ALA A 359 -38.21 -77.52 19.07
N ASP A 360 -39.01 -76.58 19.60
CA ASP A 360 -39.97 -76.84 20.68
C ASP A 360 -41.04 -77.86 20.28
N THR A 361 -41.52 -77.80 19.03
CA THR A 361 -42.48 -78.77 18.50
C THR A 361 -41.87 -80.18 18.39
N ALA A 362 -40.61 -80.27 17.95
CA ALA A 362 -39.87 -81.54 17.88
C ALA A 362 -39.53 -82.10 19.29
N LYS A 363 -39.24 -81.21 20.25
CA LYS A 363 -39.07 -81.56 21.66
C LYS A 363 -40.35 -82.15 22.24
N GLN A 364 -41.50 -81.50 22.07
CA GLN A 364 -42.79 -82.01 22.54
C GLN A 364 -43.08 -83.40 21.94
N ALA A 365 -42.92 -83.57 20.63
CA ALA A 365 -43.10 -84.87 19.96
C ALA A 365 -42.14 -85.95 20.48
N THR A 366 -40.94 -85.57 20.97
CA THR A 366 -39.98 -86.49 21.61
C THR A 366 -40.41 -86.86 23.03
N GLU A 367 -40.93 -85.92 23.81
CA GLU A 367 -41.48 -86.15 25.15
C GLU A 367 -42.77 -87.00 25.10
N ASP A 368 -43.63 -86.77 24.11
CA ASP A 368 -44.81 -87.59 23.82
C ASP A 368 -44.40 -89.03 23.42
N SER A 369 -43.37 -89.17 22.57
CA SER A 369 -42.84 -90.47 22.15
C SER A 369 -42.19 -91.24 23.31
N ALA A 370 -41.45 -90.55 24.19
CA ALA A 370 -40.90 -91.13 25.41
C ALA A 370 -42.00 -91.58 26.38
N THR A 371 -43.10 -90.82 26.46
CA THR A 371 -44.28 -91.19 27.25
C THR A 371 -44.92 -92.46 26.70
N GLN A 372 -45.15 -92.56 25.39
CA GLN A 372 -45.68 -93.77 24.74
C GLN A 372 -44.77 -94.99 24.94
N ALA A 373 -43.44 -94.82 24.82
CA ALA A 373 -42.47 -95.88 25.08
C ALA A 373 -42.54 -96.36 26.55
N ASN A 374 -42.71 -95.45 27.50
CA ASN A 374 -42.85 -95.79 28.93
C ASN A 374 -44.19 -96.50 29.22
N THR A 375 -45.28 -96.13 28.53
CA THR A 375 -46.55 -96.87 28.57
C THR A 375 -46.40 -98.29 28.01
N ALA A 376 -45.67 -98.46 26.89
CA ALA A 376 -45.38 -99.78 26.33
C ALA A 376 -44.50 -100.63 27.27
N GLN A 377 -43.51 -100.02 27.93
CA GLN A 377 -42.69 -100.65 28.97
C GLN A 377 -43.56 -101.16 30.13
N GLN A 378 -44.52 -100.35 30.61
CA GLN A 378 -45.45 -100.74 31.68
C GLN A 378 -46.41 -101.86 31.24
N ALA A 379 -46.92 -101.83 30.01
CA ALA A 379 -47.77 -102.89 29.46
C ALA A 379 -46.99 -104.22 29.31
N ALA A 380 -45.70 -104.17 28.94
CA ALA A 380 -44.83 -105.34 28.91
C ALA A 380 -44.58 -105.91 30.32
N VAL A 381 -44.37 -105.06 31.33
CA VAL A 381 -44.24 -105.49 32.73
C VAL A 381 -45.53 -106.12 33.26
N GLN A 382 -46.70 -105.54 32.96
CA GLN A 382 -48.00 -106.14 33.30
C GLN A 382 -48.22 -107.49 32.60
N SER A 383 -47.79 -107.63 31.34
CA SER A 383 -47.85 -108.89 30.60
C SER A 383 -46.94 -109.97 31.20
N ALA A 384 -45.74 -109.58 31.65
CA ALA A 384 -44.82 -110.47 32.35
C ALA A 384 -45.36 -110.89 33.73
N GLN A 385 -46.01 -109.97 34.46
CA GLN A 385 -46.68 -110.30 35.72
C GLN A 385 -47.84 -111.28 35.51
N ALA A 386 -48.70 -111.05 34.52
CA ALA A 386 -49.80 -111.97 34.19
C ALA A 386 -49.30 -113.38 33.79
N ALA A 387 -48.14 -113.47 33.14
CA ALA A 387 -47.49 -114.75 32.85
C ALA A 387 -46.96 -115.43 34.13
N ALA A 388 -46.37 -114.68 35.07
CA ALA A 388 -45.95 -115.19 36.37
C ALA A 388 -47.13 -115.67 37.24
N ASP A 389 -48.23 -114.90 37.26
CA ASP A 389 -49.46 -115.24 37.97
C ASP A 389 -50.11 -116.51 37.38
N SER A 390 -50.07 -116.65 36.05
CA SER A 390 -50.51 -117.87 35.35
C SER A 390 -49.65 -119.09 35.72
N ALA A 391 -48.32 -118.91 35.86
CA ALA A 391 -47.43 -119.98 36.33
C ALA A 391 -47.69 -120.36 37.81
N ALA A 392 -48.04 -119.39 38.66
CA ALA A 392 -48.48 -119.65 40.03
C ALA A 392 -49.81 -120.41 40.10
N GLN A 393 -50.77 -120.11 39.22
CA GLN A 393 -52.01 -120.90 39.10
C GLN A 393 -51.73 -122.33 38.61
N ALA A 394 -50.85 -122.53 37.63
CA ALA A 394 -50.43 -123.86 37.18
C ALA A 394 -49.77 -124.66 38.31
N ASN A 395 -48.90 -124.05 39.11
CA ASN A 395 -48.29 -124.67 40.28
C ASN A 395 -49.33 -125.02 41.38
N THR A 396 -50.39 -124.21 41.52
CA THR A 396 -51.52 -124.50 42.41
C THR A 396 -52.34 -125.70 41.92
N ALA A 397 -52.55 -125.82 40.60
CA ALA A 397 -53.19 -127.00 40.00
C ALA A 397 -52.34 -128.27 40.15
N GLN A 398 -51.01 -128.17 40.00
CA GLN A 398 -50.07 -129.25 40.30
C GLN A 398 -50.25 -129.77 41.74
N GLN A 399 -50.34 -128.86 42.72
CA GLN A 399 -50.58 -129.19 44.13
C GLN A 399 -52.00 -129.67 44.45
N ALA A 400 -52.97 -129.48 43.55
CA ALA A 400 -54.29 -130.11 43.65
C ALA A 400 -54.25 -131.55 43.13
N ALA A 401 -53.64 -131.78 41.97
CA ALA A 401 -53.48 -133.12 41.39
C ALA A 401 -52.73 -134.09 42.30
N VAL A 402 -51.67 -133.62 42.98
CA VAL A 402 -50.93 -134.42 43.98
C VAL A 402 -51.84 -134.87 45.15
N ARG A 403 -52.77 -134.02 45.60
CA ARG A 403 -53.73 -134.38 46.67
C ARG A 403 -54.78 -135.38 46.19
N SER A 404 -55.22 -135.30 44.93
CA SER A 404 -56.11 -136.32 44.34
C SER A 404 -55.41 -137.67 44.16
N ALA A 405 -54.12 -137.69 43.80
CA ALA A 405 -53.33 -138.92 43.70
C ALA A 405 -53.12 -139.59 45.07
N GLN A 406 -52.96 -138.82 46.14
CA GLN A 406 -52.86 -139.34 47.50
C GLN A 406 -54.15 -140.07 47.92
N ALA A 407 -55.33 -139.45 47.75
CA ALA A 407 -56.61 -140.04 48.11
C ALA A 407 -56.95 -141.35 47.34
N ALA A 408 -56.48 -141.46 46.08
CA ALA A 408 -56.60 -142.70 45.31
C ALA A 408 -55.71 -143.83 45.86
N THR A 409 -54.52 -143.49 46.39
CA THR A 409 -53.56 -144.44 46.98
C THR A 409 -54.11 -145.05 48.28
N ASP A 410 -54.74 -144.23 49.12
CA ASP A 410 -55.36 -144.68 50.36
C ASP A 410 -56.55 -145.64 50.07
N SER A 411 -57.30 -145.36 49.01
CA SER A 411 -58.46 -146.17 48.58
C SER A 411 -58.05 -147.54 48.02
N ALA A 412 -57.00 -147.60 47.20
CA ALA A 412 -56.49 -148.85 46.62
C ALA A 412 -55.96 -149.82 47.69
N THR A 413 -55.42 -149.29 48.78
CA THR A 413 -54.84 -150.06 49.90
C THR A 413 -55.91 -150.85 50.67
N GLN A 414 -57.14 -150.35 50.75
CA GLN A 414 -58.24 -151.07 51.41
C GLN A 414 -58.79 -152.23 50.56
N ALA A 415 -58.92 -152.04 49.24
CA ALA A 415 -59.57 -153.02 48.36
C ALA A 415 -58.78 -154.34 48.21
N ASN A 416 -57.46 -154.26 48.07
CA ASN A 416 -56.64 -155.43 47.71
C ASN A 416 -56.49 -156.45 48.87
N THR A 417 -56.75 -156.02 50.11
CA THR A 417 -56.59 -156.86 51.32
C THR A 417 -57.77 -157.83 51.53
N ALA A 418 -58.96 -157.52 51.02
CA ALA A 418 -60.14 -158.39 51.15
C ALA A 418 -60.20 -159.48 50.06
N GLN A 419 -59.76 -159.16 48.85
CA GLN A 419 -59.92 -160.03 47.66
C GLN A 419 -59.20 -161.40 47.80
N GLN A 420 -58.09 -161.46 48.55
CA GLN A 420 -57.27 -162.67 48.68
C GLN A 420 -57.81 -163.71 49.70
N ALA A 421 -58.77 -163.35 50.56
CA ALA A 421 -59.28 -164.26 51.58
C ALA A 421 -60.28 -165.32 51.04
N ALA A 422 -61.01 -165.01 49.96
CA ALA A 422 -62.12 -165.85 49.47
C ALA A 422 -61.70 -167.20 48.84
N VAL A 423 -60.42 -167.36 48.47
CA VAL A 423 -59.95 -168.49 47.65
C VAL A 423 -59.63 -169.75 48.47
N GLN A 424 -59.43 -169.64 49.79
CA GLN A 424 -59.18 -170.82 50.65
C GLN A 424 -60.45 -171.58 51.09
N SER A 425 -61.61 -171.22 50.54
CA SER A 425 -62.86 -172.00 50.60
C SER A 425 -62.73 -173.46 50.11
N ALA A 426 -61.63 -173.79 49.42
CA ALA A 426 -61.34 -175.11 48.86
C ALA A 426 -60.53 -176.06 49.77
N GLN A 427 -60.10 -175.65 50.97
CA GLN A 427 -59.47 -176.56 51.95
C GLN A 427 -60.37 -176.79 53.17
N ALA A 428 -61.63 -177.13 52.92
CA ALA A 428 -62.62 -177.48 53.92
C ALA A 428 -62.39 -178.90 54.50
N ALA A 429 -61.29 -179.07 55.24
CA ALA A 429 -61.02 -180.23 56.08
C ALA A 429 -60.06 -179.88 57.22
N THR A 430 -60.48 -180.16 58.47
CA THR A 430 -59.61 -180.22 59.67
C THR A 430 -58.89 -178.90 60.00
N ASP A 431 -59.60 -177.89 60.51
CA ASP A 431 -59.90 -177.70 61.95
C ASP A 431 -58.73 -177.17 62.80
N SER A 432 -58.97 -175.99 63.40
CA SER A 432 -58.55 -175.66 64.77
C SER A 432 -57.06 -175.59 65.14
N ALA A 433 -56.29 -174.68 64.51
CA ALA A 433 -54.92 -174.32 64.95
C ALA A 433 -54.59 -172.80 64.92
N THR A 434 -55.41 -171.99 65.60
CA THR A 434 -55.01 -170.83 66.43
C THR A 434 -53.78 -169.96 66.03
N LYS A 435 -54.03 -168.78 65.44
CA LYS A 435 -53.20 -167.52 65.43
C LYS A 435 -51.82 -167.54 64.74
N ALA A 436 -51.58 -166.64 63.77
CA ALA A 436 -50.89 -165.34 63.98
C ALA A 436 -50.39 -164.61 62.69
N ASP A 437 -50.37 -163.26 62.76
CA ASP A 437 -49.47 -162.28 62.12
C ASP A 437 -49.54 -161.89 60.61
N THR A 438 -48.69 -160.93 60.19
CA THR A 438 -49.08 -159.78 59.32
C THR A 438 -48.05 -159.36 58.22
N ALA A 439 -48.54 -158.68 57.15
CA ALA A 439 -47.89 -157.61 56.33
C ALA A 439 -46.96 -157.86 55.07
N GLN A 440 -47.49 -157.49 53.87
CA GLN A 440 -47.03 -156.37 52.97
C GLN A 440 -45.92 -156.48 51.85
N GLN A 441 -46.13 -155.72 50.72
CA GLN A 441 -45.24 -155.33 49.55
C GLN A 441 -44.95 -156.38 48.42
N ALA A 442 -44.75 -156.10 47.09
CA ALA A 442 -44.79 -154.92 46.14
C ALA A 442 -45.25 -155.40 44.70
N ALA A 443 -44.92 -155.00 43.43
CA ALA A 443 -44.12 -154.01 42.60
C ALA A 443 -44.44 -154.24 41.05
N VAL A 444 -44.02 -153.59 39.91
CA VAL A 444 -43.62 -152.22 39.41
C VAL A 444 -43.37 -152.19 37.84
N VAL A 445 -43.80 -151.14 37.06
CA VAL A 445 -43.33 -150.65 35.67
C VAL A 445 -43.56 -151.51 34.36
N SER A 446 -43.46 -151.04 33.07
CA SER A 446 -43.94 -149.85 32.27
C SER A 446 -43.53 -149.89 30.73
N GLU A 447 -43.82 -148.81 29.94
CA GLU A 447 -43.14 -148.27 28.70
C GLU A 447 -43.59 -148.55 27.21
N THR A 448 -43.44 -147.52 26.34
CA THR A 448 -43.29 -147.49 24.83
C THR A 448 -44.46 -147.03 23.90
N VAL A 449 -44.64 -145.70 23.68
CA VAL A 449 -44.80 -145.00 22.35
C VAL A 449 -44.63 -143.48 22.56
N VAL A 450 -43.54 -142.87 22.07
CA VAL A 450 -43.28 -141.40 22.17
C VAL A 450 -42.77 -140.77 20.84
N ILE A 451 -42.54 -141.59 19.81
CA ILE A 451 -41.64 -141.26 18.69
C ILE A 451 -42.22 -140.28 17.64
N GLY A 452 -43.53 -140.00 17.65
CA GLY A 452 -44.18 -139.20 16.60
C GLY A 452 -43.80 -137.71 16.55
N SER A 453 -43.65 -137.06 17.70
CA SER A 453 -43.69 -135.58 17.81
C SER A 453 -42.36 -134.86 17.54
N VAL A 454 -41.26 -135.58 17.26
CA VAL A 454 -39.92 -134.99 17.21
C VAL A 454 -39.64 -134.28 15.88
N LYS A 455 -40.19 -134.78 14.76
CA LYS A 455 -39.76 -134.40 13.41
C LYS A 455 -40.23 -133.02 12.92
N GLU A 456 -41.18 -132.41 13.63
CA GLU A 456 -41.68 -131.06 13.31
C GLU A 456 -40.83 -129.96 13.99
N ILE A 457 -40.21 -130.28 15.12
CA ILE A 457 -39.42 -129.34 15.94
C ILE A 457 -38.09 -128.96 15.26
N GLU A 458 -37.43 -129.91 14.58
CA GLU A 458 -36.12 -129.66 13.91
C GLU A 458 -36.18 -128.57 12.82
N ASN A 459 -37.30 -128.45 12.10
CA ASN A 459 -37.46 -127.43 11.05
C ASN A 459 -37.59 -126.01 11.63
N HIS A 460 -38.25 -125.87 12.78
CA HIS A 460 -38.40 -124.57 13.45
C HIS A 460 -37.07 -124.09 14.06
N VAL A 461 -36.28 -124.99 14.65
CA VAL A 461 -34.96 -124.68 15.22
C VAL A 461 -33.98 -124.16 14.15
N ASN A 462 -33.92 -124.81 12.98
CA ASN A 462 -33.04 -124.36 11.89
C ASN A 462 -33.49 -123.03 11.27
N THR A 463 -34.78 -122.72 11.29
CA THR A 463 -35.31 -121.42 10.84
C THR A 463 -34.96 -120.30 11.82
N ALA A 464 -35.06 -120.55 13.14
CA ALA A 464 -34.68 -119.60 14.17
C ALA A 464 -33.17 -119.28 14.16
N LYS A 465 -32.31 -120.30 13.97
CA LYS A 465 -30.85 -120.13 13.95
C LYS A 465 -30.37 -119.20 12.82
N ASN A 466 -30.92 -119.38 11.62
CA ASN A 466 -30.64 -118.53 10.45
C ASN A 466 -31.20 -117.09 10.54
N ALA A 467 -32.00 -116.79 11.57
CA ALA A 467 -32.44 -115.44 11.91
C ALA A 467 -31.54 -114.80 13.00
N ALA A 468 -31.11 -115.58 13.99
CA ALA A 468 -30.18 -115.13 15.03
C ALA A 468 -28.85 -114.63 14.45
N ASP A 469 -28.24 -115.40 13.54
CA ASP A 469 -26.96 -115.05 12.89
C ASP A 469 -27.02 -113.73 12.07
N ARG A 470 -28.22 -113.23 11.75
CA ARG A 470 -28.43 -111.93 11.09
C ARG A 470 -28.64 -110.77 12.06
N ALA A 471 -29.08 -111.05 13.29
CA ALA A 471 -29.25 -110.04 14.32
C ALA A 471 -27.89 -109.66 14.95
N GLU A 472 -27.03 -110.65 15.19
CA GLU A 472 -25.76 -110.44 15.90
C GLU A 472 -24.74 -109.62 15.10
N LYS A 473 -24.73 -109.75 13.76
CA LYS A 473 -23.69 -109.14 12.90
C LYS A 473 -23.83 -107.62 12.66
N ASN A 474 -24.97 -107.01 12.99
CA ASN A 474 -25.16 -105.55 12.90
C ASN A 474 -25.16 -104.85 14.27
N ALA A 475 -24.90 -105.58 15.36
CA ALA A 475 -24.81 -105.02 16.71
C ALA A 475 -23.48 -104.26 16.99
N THR A 476 -22.50 -104.35 16.08
CA THR A 476 -21.21 -103.66 16.22
C THR A 476 -21.21 -102.29 15.55
N GLU A 477 -21.38 -101.25 16.36
CA GLU A 477 -20.84 -99.90 16.20
C GLU A 477 -20.66 -99.35 14.76
N THR A 478 -21.62 -98.58 14.26
CA THR A 478 -21.32 -97.47 13.32
C THR A 478 -22.39 -96.37 13.35
N GLU A 479 -23.61 -96.57 12.87
CA GLU A 479 -24.28 -95.43 12.21
C GLU A 479 -24.95 -94.39 13.11
N VAL A 480 -25.64 -94.74 14.21
CA VAL A 480 -26.39 -93.75 15.02
C VAL A 480 -25.45 -92.82 15.80
N ASN A 481 -24.52 -93.37 16.59
CA ASN A 481 -23.56 -92.56 17.35
C ASN A 481 -22.61 -91.78 16.43
N LYS A 482 -22.34 -92.27 15.22
CA LYS A 482 -21.56 -91.57 14.20
C LYS A 482 -22.35 -90.46 13.53
N ARG A 483 -23.65 -90.64 13.22
CA ARG A 483 -24.51 -89.55 12.70
C ARG A 483 -24.80 -88.49 13.74
N ILE A 484 -25.02 -88.85 15.01
CA ILE A 484 -25.19 -87.87 16.09
C ILE A 484 -23.87 -87.11 16.30
N ASN A 485 -22.73 -87.78 16.47
CA ASN A 485 -21.45 -87.07 16.60
C ASN A 485 -21.03 -86.32 15.33
N LEU A 486 -21.34 -86.79 14.11
CA LEU A 486 -21.09 -86.00 12.89
C LEU A 486 -22.04 -84.81 12.80
N ALA A 487 -23.34 -84.93 13.10
CA ALA A 487 -24.26 -83.79 13.06
C ALA A 487 -23.89 -82.75 14.12
N THR A 488 -23.67 -83.17 15.37
CA THR A 488 -23.21 -82.29 16.44
C THR A 488 -21.82 -81.70 16.12
N GLN A 489 -20.89 -82.45 15.51
CA GLN A 489 -19.62 -81.88 15.04
C GLN A 489 -19.75 -81.05 13.76
N GLN A 490 -20.73 -81.26 12.88
CA GLN A 490 -20.89 -80.50 11.64
C GLN A 490 -21.58 -79.18 11.93
N GLU A 491 -22.65 -79.17 12.73
CA GLU A 491 -23.30 -77.91 13.11
C GLU A 491 -22.43 -77.10 14.07
N SER A 492 -21.66 -77.74 14.97
CA SER A 492 -20.64 -77.03 15.75
C SER A 492 -19.42 -76.61 14.93
N LYS A 493 -18.88 -77.41 13.99
CA LYS A 493 -17.79 -76.96 13.10
C LYS A 493 -18.26 -75.89 12.11
N LYS A 494 -19.52 -75.90 11.68
CA LYS A 494 -20.13 -74.87 10.81
C LYS A 494 -20.35 -73.59 11.60
N SER A 495 -21.02 -73.63 12.75
CA SER A 495 -21.19 -72.44 13.59
C SER A 495 -19.86 -71.90 14.15
N VAL A 496 -18.89 -72.76 14.51
CA VAL A 496 -17.52 -72.33 14.85
C VAL A 496 -16.78 -71.80 13.63
N LYS A 497 -16.98 -72.33 12.42
CA LYS A 497 -16.39 -71.77 11.19
C LYS A 497 -17.03 -70.43 10.84
N GLU A 498 -18.34 -70.29 10.92
CA GLU A 498 -19.07 -69.04 10.68
C GLU A 498 -18.73 -68.00 11.75
N THR A 499 -18.63 -68.40 13.02
CA THR A 499 -18.14 -67.54 14.12
C THR A 499 -16.66 -67.20 13.96
N LYS A 500 -15.83 -68.10 13.44
CA LYS A 500 -14.41 -67.83 13.18
C LYS A 500 -14.21 -66.96 11.94
N GLU A 501 -14.99 -67.14 10.88
CA GLU A 501 -15.01 -66.24 9.73
C GLU A 501 -15.60 -64.87 10.09
N LEU A 502 -16.62 -64.82 10.97
CA LEU A 502 -17.15 -63.57 11.50
C LEU A 502 -16.12 -62.89 12.42
N ASN A 503 -15.41 -63.64 13.26
CA ASN A 503 -14.34 -63.13 14.12
C ASN A 503 -13.10 -62.73 13.31
N GLU A 504 -12.75 -63.43 12.24
CA GLU A 504 -11.69 -63.04 11.29
C GLU A 504 -12.13 -61.81 10.47
N LYS A 505 -13.42 -61.68 10.09
CA LYS A 505 -13.98 -60.45 9.51
C LYS A 505 -14.01 -59.30 10.53
N ILE A 506 -14.31 -59.55 11.80
CA ILE A 506 -14.24 -58.55 12.89
C ILE A 506 -12.79 -58.16 13.15
N ILE A 507 -11.84 -59.10 13.16
CA ILE A 507 -10.39 -58.82 13.26
C ILE A 507 -9.90 -58.07 12.02
N THR A 508 -10.43 -58.34 10.83
CA THR A 508 -10.08 -57.65 9.59
C THR A 508 -10.68 -56.25 9.55
N VAL A 509 -11.93 -56.06 9.98
CA VAL A 509 -12.58 -54.75 10.13
C VAL A 509 -11.92 -53.96 11.26
N LYS A 510 -11.53 -54.61 12.36
CA LYS A 510 -10.79 -53.99 13.47
C LYS A 510 -9.40 -53.58 13.02
N LYS A 511 -8.65 -54.45 12.32
CA LYS A 511 -7.38 -54.08 11.66
C LYS A 511 -7.57 -52.99 10.61
N ALA A 512 -8.67 -52.96 9.87
CA ALA A 512 -8.95 -51.91 8.89
C ALA A 512 -9.40 -50.59 9.57
N SER A 513 -9.98 -50.64 10.76
CA SER A 513 -10.28 -49.45 11.59
C SER A 513 -9.06 -48.98 12.37
N GLU A 514 -8.18 -49.88 12.81
CA GLU A 514 -6.87 -49.60 13.40
C GLU A 514 -5.91 -49.07 12.32
N GLU A 515 -5.92 -49.62 11.10
CA GLU A 515 -5.23 -49.01 9.96
C GLU A 515 -5.85 -47.67 9.56
N ARG A 516 -7.19 -47.50 9.60
CA ARG A 516 -7.81 -46.20 9.33
C ARG A 516 -7.48 -45.19 10.42
N ALA A 517 -7.47 -45.59 11.69
CA ALA A 517 -7.04 -44.75 12.81
C ALA A 517 -5.56 -44.41 12.67
N ASN A 518 -4.68 -45.39 12.49
CA ASN A 518 -3.25 -45.17 12.27
C ASN A 518 -2.95 -44.38 10.99
N LYS A 519 -3.78 -44.45 9.93
CA LYS A 519 -3.68 -43.60 8.73
C LYS A 519 -4.36 -42.24 8.88
N LEU A 520 -5.17 -42.04 9.92
CA LEU A 520 -5.75 -40.75 10.28
C LEU A 520 -4.82 -40.02 11.25
N ASP A 521 -4.27 -40.72 12.24
CA ASP A 521 -3.20 -40.27 13.14
C ASP A 521 -1.93 -40.01 12.35
N ALA A 522 -1.41 -40.95 11.55
CA ALA A 522 -0.23 -40.67 10.72
C ALA A 522 -0.48 -39.57 9.68
N LYS A 523 -1.74 -39.27 9.32
CA LYS A 523 -2.08 -38.11 8.47
C LYS A 523 -2.31 -36.83 9.28
N ALA A 524 -2.68 -36.92 10.55
CA ALA A 524 -2.67 -35.80 11.49
C ALA A 524 -1.24 -35.43 11.85
N ASP A 525 -0.35 -36.41 12.00
CA ASP A 525 1.10 -36.26 12.11
C ASP A 525 1.69 -35.72 10.81
N ASP A 526 1.34 -36.23 9.62
CA ASP A 526 1.77 -35.67 8.33
C ASP A 526 1.28 -34.22 8.15
N ILE A 527 0.07 -33.88 8.61
CA ILE A 527 -0.44 -32.50 8.66
C ILE A 527 0.27 -31.66 9.72
N TYR A 528 0.62 -32.23 10.88
CA TYR A 528 1.33 -31.55 11.97
C TYR A 528 2.80 -31.31 11.63
N GLU A 529 3.47 -32.28 10.99
CA GLU A 529 4.83 -32.20 10.48
C GLU A 529 4.89 -31.33 9.21
N TYR A 530 3.85 -31.31 8.38
CA TYR A 530 3.69 -30.30 7.33
C TYR A 530 3.47 -28.90 7.91
N ALA A 531 2.66 -28.73 8.96
CA ALA A 531 2.43 -27.44 9.62
C ALA A 531 3.69 -26.95 10.36
N GLN A 532 4.36 -27.83 11.10
CA GLN A 532 5.69 -27.60 11.70
C GLN A 532 6.71 -27.30 10.61
N GLY A 533 6.74 -28.06 9.51
CA GLY A 533 7.67 -27.87 8.39
C GLY A 533 7.41 -26.58 7.61
N VAL A 534 6.17 -26.14 7.49
CA VAL A 534 5.79 -24.81 6.96
C VAL A 534 6.22 -23.72 7.94
N ASN A 535 5.99 -23.87 9.24
CA ASN A 535 6.39 -22.90 10.27
C ASN A 535 7.92 -22.80 10.40
N THR A 536 8.63 -23.93 10.37
CA THR A 536 10.09 -24.02 10.35
C THR A 536 10.63 -23.41 9.06
N LYS A 537 10.07 -23.71 7.88
CA LYS A 537 10.46 -23.02 6.63
C LYS A 537 10.14 -21.54 6.67
N MET A 538 9.05 -21.11 7.30
CA MET A 538 8.73 -19.68 7.49
C MET A 538 9.78 -18.99 8.39
N GLY A 539 10.22 -19.69 9.45
CA GLY A 539 11.31 -19.30 10.34
C GLY A 539 12.67 -19.31 9.65
N GLU A 540 12.96 -20.29 8.80
CA GLU A 540 14.17 -20.36 7.97
C GLU A 540 14.18 -19.25 6.92
N TYR A 541 13.04 -18.95 6.28
CA TYR A 541 12.91 -17.80 5.39
C TYR A 541 13.04 -16.47 6.15
N HIS A 542 12.53 -16.35 7.37
CA HIS A 542 12.80 -15.19 8.24
C HIS A 542 14.28 -15.08 8.59
N VAL A 543 14.90 -16.13 9.11
CA VAL A 543 16.32 -16.15 9.51
C VAL A 543 17.25 -16.00 8.30
N TYR A 544 16.89 -16.52 7.13
CA TYR A 544 17.63 -16.32 5.88
C TYR A 544 17.44 -14.89 5.34
N SER A 545 16.23 -14.34 5.41
CA SER A 545 15.95 -12.94 5.09
C SER A 545 16.73 -12.00 6.02
N GLU A 546 16.70 -12.22 7.34
CA GLU A 546 17.48 -11.48 8.32
C GLU A 546 18.99 -11.66 8.10
N LYS A 547 19.48 -12.87 7.81
CA LYS A 547 20.90 -13.09 7.48
C LYS A 547 21.28 -12.37 6.19
N ARG A 548 20.45 -12.41 5.14
CA ARG A 548 20.70 -11.71 3.86
C ARG A 548 20.61 -10.20 4.02
N PHE A 549 19.66 -9.69 4.80
CA PHE A 549 19.47 -8.28 5.11
C PHE A 549 20.60 -7.75 6.00
N ASN A 550 21.02 -8.48 7.03
CA ASN A 550 22.17 -8.10 7.86
C ASN A 550 23.51 -8.25 7.12
N ALA A 551 23.66 -9.24 6.23
CA ALA A 551 24.81 -9.34 5.33
C ALA A 551 24.84 -8.15 4.36
N LEU A 552 23.73 -7.84 3.70
CA LEU A 552 23.61 -6.66 2.81
C LEU A 552 23.84 -5.35 3.58
N LYS A 553 23.35 -5.23 4.82
CA LYS A 553 23.60 -4.09 5.71
C LYS A 553 25.07 -4.01 6.15
N SER A 554 25.76 -5.14 6.28
CA SER A 554 27.21 -5.19 6.52
C SER A 554 28.00 -4.81 5.28
N GLU A 555 27.63 -5.33 4.11
CA GLU A 555 28.20 -5.05 2.79
C GLU A 555 28.04 -3.57 2.42
N MET A 556 26.84 -3.00 2.57
CA MET A 556 26.58 -1.56 2.43
C MET A 556 27.41 -0.74 3.43
N ARG A 557 27.52 -1.15 4.70
CA ARG A 557 28.39 -0.48 5.69
C ARG A 557 29.88 -0.57 5.32
N GLN A 558 30.33 -1.68 4.73
CA GLN A 558 31.69 -1.83 4.22
C GLN A 558 31.92 -0.94 3.00
N ASN A 559 30.99 -0.90 2.05
CA ASN A 559 31.07 -0.06 0.85
C ASN A 559 31.04 1.43 1.20
N VAL A 560 30.18 1.85 2.13
CA VAL A 560 30.16 3.22 2.67
C VAL A 560 31.47 3.55 3.39
N ARG A 561 32.03 2.64 4.21
CA ARG A 561 33.35 2.83 4.83
C ARG A 561 34.48 2.88 3.81
N GLN A 562 34.43 2.10 2.73
CA GLN A 562 35.42 2.15 1.65
C GLN A 562 35.33 3.44 0.85
N LEU A 563 34.11 3.96 0.63
CA LEU A 563 33.85 5.25 0.00
C LEU A 563 34.34 6.41 0.87
N ASP A 564 34.00 6.42 2.17
CA ASP A 564 34.52 7.36 3.17
C ASP A 564 36.06 7.36 3.19
N ASN A 565 36.69 6.19 3.33
CA ASN A 565 38.15 6.06 3.23
C ASN A 565 38.71 6.51 1.87
N LYS A 566 37.93 6.46 0.77
CA LYS A 566 38.33 6.99 -0.54
C LYS A 566 38.20 8.52 -0.58
N ILE A 567 37.14 9.09 -0.02
CA ILE A 567 36.91 10.54 0.11
C ILE A 567 38.02 11.15 0.98
N ASN A 568 38.26 10.62 2.17
CA ASN A 568 39.30 11.11 3.10
C ASN A 568 40.71 11.03 2.49
N ARG A 569 40.98 10.04 1.62
CA ARG A 569 42.25 9.97 0.83
C ARG A 569 42.30 10.95 -0.34
N VAL A 570 41.17 11.31 -0.95
CA VAL A 570 41.09 12.33 -2.00
C VAL A 570 41.26 13.72 -1.39
N GLU A 571 40.57 14.01 -0.28
CA GLU A 571 40.70 15.25 0.48
C GLU A 571 42.15 15.48 0.93
N LYS A 572 42.76 14.50 1.62
CA LYS A 572 44.15 14.62 2.06
C LYS A 572 45.13 14.86 0.90
N ARG A 573 44.92 14.21 -0.26
CA ARG A 573 45.74 14.45 -1.47
C ARG A 573 45.49 15.83 -2.09
N ALA A 574 44.26 16.33 -2.04
CA ALA A 574 43.93 17.68 -2.48
C ALA A 574 44.58 18.73 -1.57
N ASN A 575 44.45 18.57 -0.24
CA ASN A 575 45.05 19.45 0.76
C ASN A 575 46.58 19.51 0.63
N ALA A 576 47.22 18.34 0.50
CA ALA A 576 48.66 18.23 0.29
C ALA A 576 49.09 18.80 -1.08
N GLY A 577 48.26 18.68 -2.12
CA GLY A 577 48.47 19.34 -3.43
C GLY A 577 48.36 20.87 -3.36
N ILE A 578 47.40 21.41 -2.61
CA ILE A 578 47.28 22.86 -2.37
C ILE A 578 48.48 23.37 -1.56
N ALA A 579 48.89 22.65 -0.51
CA ALA A 579 50.10 22.94 0.25
C ALA A 579 51.36 22.93 -0.64
N SER A 580 51.42 22.03 -1.63
CA SER A 580 52.51 21.95 -2.62
C SER A 580 52.58 23.19 -3.49
N VAL A 581 51.45 23.65 -4.03
CA VAL A 581 51.40 24.89 -4.82
C VAL A 581 51.77 26.10 -3.96
N ALA A 582 51.26 26.19 -2.71
CA ALA A 582 51.61 27.27 -1.78
C ALA A 582 53.12 27.29 -1.43
N ALA A 583 53.74 26.11 -1.29
CA ALA A 583 55.19 26.00 -1.13
C ALA A 583 55.94 26.50 -2.38
N MET A 584 55.46 26.15 -3.57
CA MET A 584 56.06 26.53 -4.86
C MET A 584 55.89 28.01 -5.22
N THR A 585 54.80 28.66 -4.80
CA THR A 585 54.60 30.11 -4.96
C THR A 585 55.50 30.91 -4.04
N ASN A 586 55.67 30.44 -2.80
CA ASN A 586 56.40 31.17 -1.74
C ASN A 586 57.93 30.96 -1.79
N ILE A 587 58.47 30.29 -2.81
CA ILE A 587 59.93 30.18 -3.00
C ILE A 587 60.51 31.57 -3.38
N PRO A 588 61.45 32.13 -2.59
CA PRO A 588 62.12 33.38 -2.94
C PRO A 588 63.21 33.15 -4.00
N PHE A 589 63.36 34.09 -4.92
CA PHE A 589 64.41 34.10 -5.95
C PHE A 589 65.14 35.45 -5.97
N SER A 590 66.44 35.44 -6.28
CA SER A 590 67.24 36.66 -6.32
C SER A 590 67.26 37.24 -7.72
N ASN A 591 66.58 38.38 -7.91
CA ASN A 591 66.55 39.11 -9.18
C ASN A 591 67.90 39.76 -9.56
N ALA A 592 68.88 39.76 -8.65
CA ALA A 592 70.23 40.28 -8.90
C ALA A 592 71.18 39.25 -9.55
N ASN A 593 70.89 37.95 -9.40
CA ASN A 593 71.77 36.87 -9.86
C ASN A 593 71.22 36.20 -11.12
N ARG A 594 72.10 35.86 -12.08
CA ARG A 594 71.68 35.14 -13.31
C ARG A 594 71.11 33.74 -13.05
N PHE A 595 71.44 33.15 -11.92
CA PHE A 595 70.88 31.89 -11.45
C PHE A 595 70.61 32.00 -9.95
N SER A 596 69.47 31.48 -9.50
CA SER A 596 69.14 31.37 -8.09
C SER A 596 68.35 30.10 -7.82
N VAL A 597 68.58 29.50 -6.65
CA VAL A 597 67.83 28.35 -6.13
C VAL A 597 67.19 28.79 -4.83
N GLY A 598 65.94 28.41 -4.61
CA GLY A 598 65.21 28.67 -3.39
C GLY A 598 64.46 27.44 -2.89
N VAL A 599 64.14 27.45 -1.61
CA VAL A 599 63.28 26.47 -0.95
C VAL A 599 62.06 27.20 -0.40
N GLY A 600 60.89 26.60 -0.53
CA GLY A 600 59.63 27.11 0.02
C GLY A 600 58.92 26.04 0.85
N LEU A 601 58.14 26.48 1.83
CA LEU A 601 57.30 25.62 2.66
C LEU A 601 55.84 26.06 2.51
N GLY A 602 54.93 25.10 2.54
CA GLY A 602 53.50 25.33 2.39
C GLY A 602 52.69 24.37 3.25
N GLN A 603 51.60 24.88 3.80
CA GLN A 603 50.65 24.12 4.62
C GLN A 603 49.24 24.54 4.26
N TYR A 604 48.34 23.59 4.12
CA TYR A 604 46.91 23.81 3.90
C TYR A 604 46.13 22.68 4.55
N HIS A 605 45.35 23.01 5.58
CA HIS A 605 44.65 22.04 6.44
C HIS A 605 45.60 20.95 6.98
N ASP A 606 45.34 19.66 6.76
CA ASP A 606 46.22 18.55 7.14
C ASP A 606 47.37 18.31 6.14
N GLY A 607 47.33 18.98 4.98
CA GLY A 607 48.35 18.92 3.94
C GLY A 607 49.57 19.78 4.27
N SER A 608 50.77 19.23 4.11
CA SER A 608 52.04 19.97 4.23
C SER A 608 53.02 19.56 3.13
N ALA A 609 53.81 20.52 2.67
CA ALA A 609 54.73 20.34 1.55
C ALA A 609 56.01 21.18 1.66
N ILE A 610 57.08 20.64 1.06
CA ILE A 610 58.34 21.34 0.81
C ILE A 610 58.57 21.43 -0.69
N ALA A 611 58.90 22.62 -1.17
CA ALA A 611 59.20 22.91 -2.56
C ALA A 611 60.65 23.35 -2.74
N VAL A 612 61.28 22.92 -3.83
CA VAL A 612 62.59 23.39 -4.27
C VAL A 612 62.44 23.89 -5.70
N GLY A 613 63.01 25.05 -6.00
CA GLY A 613 62.95 25.65 -7.32
C GLY A 613 64.22 26.36 -7.71
N ALA A 614 64.45 26.44 -9.01
CA ALA A 614 65.53 27.19 -9.63
C ALA A 614 64.94 28.23 -10.60
N GLN A 615 65.48 29.44 -10.57
CA GLN A 615 65.18 30.49 -11.53
C GLN A 615 66.48 30.93 -12.22
N THR A 616 66.43 31.03 -13.55
CA THR A 616 67.53 31.52 -14.39
C THR A 616 67.08 32.73 -15.19
N LYS A 617 67.98 33.70 -15.33
CA LYS A 617 67.78 34.94 -16.09
C LYS A 617 68.58 34.85 -17.39
N LEU A 618 67.87 34.59 -18.49
CA LEU A 618 68.48 34.40 -19.81
C LEU A 618 69.01 35.72 -20.36
N THR A 619 68.18 36.77 -20.32
CA THR A 619 68.49 38.15 -20.69
C THR A 619 67.93 39.10 -19.62
N GLU A 620 68.21 40.40 -19.70
CA GLU A 620 67.71 41.37 -18.69
C GLU A 620 66.18 41.38 -18.56
N ASN A 621 65.47 40.99 -19.62
CA ASN A 621 64.02 40.97 -19.74
C ASN A 621 63.38 39.59 -19.59
N ILE A 622 64.15 38.49 -19.70
CA ILE A 622 63.62 37.10 -19.77
C ILE A 622 64.08 36.26 -18.59
N ASN A 623 63.12 35.80 -17.79
CA ASN A 623 63.31 34.86 -16.68
C ASN A 623 62.62 33.51 -16.98
N ILE A 624 63.22 32.41 -16.53
CA ILE A 624 62.60 31.08 -16.50
C ILE A 624 62.70 30.52 -15.08
N LYS A 625 61.58 30.05 -14.52
CA LYS A 625 61.49 29.36 -13.23
C LYS A 625 61.05 27.91 -13.46
N ALA A 626 61.71 26.96 -12.81
CA ALA A 626 61.27 25.59 -12.67
C ALA A 626 61.26 25.19 -11.19
N SER A 627 60.27 24.42 -10.77
CA SER A 627 60.08 24.04 -9.37
C SER A 627 59.41 22.67 -9.24
N THR A 628 59.78 21.96 -8.18
CA THR A 628 59.21 20.67 -7.77
C THR A 628 58.89 20.73 -6.28
N SER A 629 57.94 19.93 -5.82
CA SER A 629 57.61 19.82 -4.39
C SER A 629 57.14 18.42 -4.01
N TRP A 630 57.42 18.08 -2.76
CA TRP A 630 57.01 16.83 -2.13
C TRP A 630 56.10 17.13 -0.93
N ASN A 631 55.09 16.30 -0.71
CA ASN A 631 54.07 16.51 0.30
C ASN A 631 53.75 15.22 1.08
N ASN A 632 53.00 15.38 2.17
CA ASN A 632 52.59 14.30 3.08
C ASN A 632 51.46 13.39 2.56
N SER A 633 51.34 13.21 1.23
CA SER A 633 50.35 12.34 0.57
C SER A 633 50.89 11.49 -0.59
N ASP A 634 52.22 11.45 -0.74
CA ASP A 634 52.99 10.76 -1.80
C ASP A 634 52.79 11.28 -3.24
N GLY A 635 52.26 12.50 -3.40
CA GLY A 635 52.14 13.15 -4.72
C GLY A 635 53.23 14.20 -4.94
N ALA A 636 54.21 13.94 -5.81
CA ALA A 636 55.14 14.98 -6.26
C ALA A 636 54.45 15.94 -7.25
N VAL A 637 54.62 17.25 -7.07
CA VAL A 637 54.06 18.29 -7.96
C VAL A 637 55.20 19.03 -8.65
N PHE A 638 55.05 19.26 -9.96
CA PHE A 638 56.05 19.93 -10.81
C PHE A 638 55.41 21.13 -11.50
N GLY A 639 56.17 22.20 -11.67
CA GLY A 639 55.70 23.41 -12.34
C GLY A 639 56.85 24.24 -12.88
N ALA A 640 56.73 24.65 -14.15
CA ALA A 640 57.68 25.51 -14.82
C ALA A 640 56.94 26.67 -15.52
N GLY A 641 57.61 27.80 -15.66
CA GLY A 641 57.07 28.99 -16.32
C GLY A 641 58.18 29.93 -16.76
N PHE A 642 57.86 30.77 -17.74
CA PHE A 642 58.73 31.84 -18.21
C PHE A 642 58.02 33.19 -18.06
N ALA A 643 58.78 34.25 -17.90
CA ALA A 643 58.29 35.62 -17.81
C ALA A 643 59.15 36.53 -18.70
N ILE A 644 58.49 37.42 -19.44
CA ILE A 644 59.11 38.43 -20.29
C ILE A 644 58.57 39.79 -19.84
N GLY A 645 59.44 40.69 -19.42
CA GLY A 645 59.12 42.10 -19.16
C GLY A 645 59.60 42.98 -20.32
N TRP A 646 58.97 44.14 -20.50
CA TRP A 646 59.32 45.16 -21.49
C TRP A 646 59.33 46.54 -20.85
#